data_AF-A0A963HBQ4-F1
#
_entry.id   AF-A0A963HBQ4-F1
#
_cell.length_a   1.000
_cell.length_b   1.000
_cell.length_c   1.000
_cell.angle_alpha   90.00
_cell.angle_beta   90.00
_cell.angle_gamma   90.00
#
_symmetry.space_group_name_H-M   'P 1'
#
loop_
_entity.id
_entity.type
_entity.pdbx_description
1 polymer ?
#
loop_
_entity_poly.entity_id
_entity_poly.type
_entity_poly.pdbx_seq_one_letter_code
_entity_poly.pdbx_strand_id
1 'polypeptide(L)'
;MSERSAADLPAQLAALADEFQRSLPNRVDEVKAAMVAIVDDWEPAALVDLRCAAHRLVGAAGTFGRPVLGEAARRIEELACRLDADPAAHDEGVRLVFDELLASLNSAASTPTAAETAFSPPDASAQQRGGPLDCPDDPVDRVGHPSARILIVEDDPLIARELVLRLTAMGYATAGPVATGDEAVAWAAREPPDLVLMDIVLPGAVDGIAAARVILDEQRLPLLYLTAHADEERFARARITAPYAYLIKPCNDRELQLAIELALQRHQRDALLRAEAERQDRRIDELASTLSALVEGATDCIFAKDLDGRYILCNRAVEQLLGRSREEILGRRDEDLLAADLAARRRADEQRIIAAATTETCEEVISGADGEERTCLTTRGCLQIAGERAGVFAIARDISARKAAERRLRRLSGFFNALALTNQAIMHAESAEALLARACEIVVRHGEVDGAWIGLLDAEGWIRVVADSGSAGEYLTGLRISIDAQREEGHGPNGAAMRDGRPAICNDFLTDPRTRPWQGRARAAGIRASAAFPVRRAGAVVGVFSLYAAQVGFFDQELIELLGELASDISFALDKFGDDSRRRRAEAGLQGALERLHEVSARLIGVQEDERRRLARDLHDDIGQNLTMIKIVLLGMTQSGAYGANEEIREAAEIADRTLQRVRALSVALRPPQLDDLGLVPALRAHLDTTCHHAGIKASFVGGEGLPRVPENIAIACFRIAQEALNNVVRHARATAVVLELRLADGVLALSLRDDGCGFDAAAAFAHAARARSLGLLSMQERAALAGGQLAVLSAPERRVGSEVRVTFPLPGAMS
;
A
#
# COMPACT_ATOMS: atom_id res chain seq x y z
N MET A 1 -22.66 -43.31 -22.77
CA MET A 1 -23.48 -43.27 -24.00
C MET A 1 -24.12 -41.89 -24.08
N SER A 2 -23.88 -41.04 -25.06
CA SER A 2 -23.08 -41.16 -26.27
C SER A 2 -22.50 -39.79 -26.62
N GLU A 3 -21.32 -39.85 -27.20
CA GLU A 3 -20.67 -38.85 -28.04
C GLU A 3 -21.68 -37.94 -28.76
N ARG A 4 -21.73 -36.66 -28.38
CA ARG A 4 -22.04 -35.60 -29.34
C ARG A 4 -20.71 -35.14 -29.93
N SER A 5 -20.57 -35.43 -31.21
CA SER A 5 -19.42 -35.22 -32.09
C SER A 5 -18.70 -33.87 -31.88
N ALA A 6 -17.40 -33.96 -31.63
CA ALA A 6 -16.46 -32.83 -31.59
C ALA A 6 -16.13 -32.25 -32.99
N ALA A 7 -16.77 -32.73 -34.07
CA ALA A 7 -16.54 -32.24 -35.43
C ALA A 7 -17.17 -30.86 -35.70
N ASP A 8 -18.12 -30.42 -34.86
CA ASP A 8 -18.77 -29.12 -34.99
C ASP A 8 -18.25 -28.07 -34.00
N LEU A 9 -17.25 -28.39 -33.16
CA LEU A 9 -16.80 -27.45 -32.12
C LEU A 9 -16.35 -26.08 -32.67
N PRO A 10 -15.62 -25.97 -33.81
CA PRO A 10 -15.27 -24.67 -34.38
C PRO A 10 -16.47 -23.91 -34.95
N ALA A 11 -17.43 -24.61 -35.58
CA ALA A 11 -18.65 -23.99 -36.11
C ALA A 11 -19.64 -23.61 -35.01
N GLN A 12 -19.71 -24.39 -33.93
CA GLN A 12 -20.46 -24.10 -32.72
C GLN A 12 -19.80 -23.01 -31.90
N LEU A 13 -18.46 -22.95 -31.81
CA LEU A 13 -17.73 -21.84 -31.18
C LEU A 13 -17.84 -20.56 -32.01
N ALA A 14 -17.85 -20.65 -33.34
CA ALA A 14 -18.11 -19.51 -34.21
C ALA A 14 -19.56 -19.04 -34.11
N ALA A 15 -20.54 -19.96 -34.10
CA ALA A 15 -21.95 -19.63 -33.90
C ALA A 15 -22.21 -19.09 -32.48
N LEU A 16 -21.57 -19.65 -31.45
CA LEU A 16 -21.61 -19.15 -30.07
C LEU A 16 -20.93 -17.78 -29.98
N ALA A 17 -19.78 -17.57 -30.63
CA ALA A 17 -19.11 -16.28 -30.67
C ALA A 17 -19.96 -15.23 -31.38
N ASP A 18 -20.60 -15.59 -32.49
CA ASP A 18 -21.46 -14.70 -33.27
C ASP A 18 -22.79 -14.42 -32.54
N GLU A 19 -23.35 -15.40 -31.83
CA GLU A 19 -24.49 -15.23 -30.92
C GLU A 19 -24.11 -14.39 -29.69
N PHE A 20 -22.92 -14.57 -29.12
CA PHE A 20 -22.43 -13.81 -27.97
C PHE A 20 -22.08 -12.37 -28.36
N GLN A 21 -21.49 -12.15 -29.54
CA GLN A 21 -21.15 -10.85 -30.09
C GLN A 21 -22.42 -10.06 -30.48
N ARG A 22 -23.47 -10.76 -30.93
CA ARG A 22 -24.83 -10.20 -31.04
C ARG A 22 -25.47 -9.91 -29.68
N SER A 23 -25.12 -10.64 -28.62
CA SER A 23 -25.64 -10.43 -27.25
C SER A 23 -24.89 -9.36 -26.44
N LEU A 24 -23.67 -9.00 -26.83
CA LEU A 24 -22.81 -8.07 -26.12
C LEU A 24 -23.42 -6.67 -25.96
N PRO A 25 -24.08 -6.08 -27.00
CA PRO A 25 -24.84 -4.84 -26.83
C PRO A 25 -25.93 -4.96 -25.78
N ASN A 26 -26.70 -6.06 -25.78
CA ASN A 26 -27.76 -6.28 -24.79
C ASN A 26 -27.23 -6.40 -23.36
N ARG A 27 -26.07 -7.04 -23.16
CA ARG A 27 -25.43 -7.15 -21.83
C ARG A 27 -24.84 -5.83 -21.34
N VAL A 28 -24.28 -5.04 -22.26
CA VAL A 28 -23.84 -3.67 -21.96
C VAL A 28 -25.06 -2.82 -21.60
N ASP A 29 -26.17 -2.95 -22.32
CA ASP A 29 -27.41 -2.23 -22.03
C ASP A 29 -28.08 -2.69 -20.73
N GLU A 30 -27.98 -3.97 -20.33
CA GLU A 30 -28.38 -4.46 -18.99
C GLU A 30 -27.59 -3.75 -17.88
N VAL A 31 -26.26 -3.64 -18.04
CA VAL A 31 -25.41 -2.92 -17.07
C VAL A 31 -25.76 -1.43 -17.04
N LYS A 32 -26.01 -0.80 -18.20
CA LYS A 32 -26.47 0.59 -18.25
C LYS A 32 -27.81 0.77 -17.54
N ALA A 33 -28.77 -0.12 -17.76
CA ALA A 33 -30.08 -0.05 -17.13
C ALA A 33 -29.98 -0.19 -15.60
N ALA A 34 -29.15 -1.11 -15.11
CA ALA A 34 -28.90 -1.28 -13.67
C ALA A 34 -28.17 -0.07 -13.06
N MET A 35 -27.22 0.53 -13.79
CA MET A 35 -26.51 1.74 -13.40
C MET A 35 -27.46 2.95 -13.32
N VAL A 36 -28.34 3.13 -14.30
CA VAL A 36 -29.35 4.21 -14.32
C VAL A 36 -30.37 4.03 -13.20
N ALA A 37 -30.85 2.80 -12.95
CA ALA A 37 -31.76 2.51 -11.85
C ALA A 37 -31.16 2.90 -10.47
N ILE A 38 -29.87 2.63 -10.26
CA ILE A 38 -29.16 3.04 -9.05
C ILE A 38 -29.05 4.55 -8.92
N VAL A 39 -28.85 5.28 -10.02
CA VAL A 39 -28.64 6.73 -10.05
C VAL A 39 -29.93 7.54 -9.87
N ASP A 40 -31.07 6.97 -10.26
CA ASP A 40 -32.37 7.64 -10.23
C ASP A 40 -33.20 7.31 -8.97
N ASP A 41 -33.16 6.07 -8.46
CA ASP A 41 -33.86 5.69 -7.22
C ASP A 41 -33.12 4.55 -6.50
N TRP A 42 -32.45 4.86 -5.38
CA TRP A 42 -31.58 3.90 -4.70
C TRP A 42 -32.37 2.82 -3.94
N GLU A 43 -32.30 1.58 -4.43
CA GLU A 43 -32.78 0.39 -3.72
C GLU A 43 -31.68 -0.66 -3.54
N PRO A 44 -31.59 -1.34 -2.36
CA PRO A 44 -30.60 -2.40 -2.12
C PRO A 44 -30.66 -3.56 -3.13
N ALA A 45 -31.84 -3.82 -3.73
CA ALA A 45 -32.00 -4.84 -4.77
C ALA A 45 -31.26 -4.47 -6.07
N ALA A 46 -31.17 -3.19 -6.40
CA ALA A 46 -30.49 -2.71 -7.61
C ALA A 46 -28.98 -2.95 -7.54
N LEU A 47 -28.38 -2.97 -6.34
CA LEU A 47 -26.97 -3.32 -6.15
C LEU A 47 -26.69 -4.79 -6.49
N VAL A 48 -27.61 -5.69 -6.14
CA VAL A 48 -27.51 -7.13 -6.48
C VAL A 48 -27.60 -7.33 -7.98
N ASP A 49 -28.49 -6.59 -8.65
CA ASP A 49 -28.65 -6.65 -10.11
C ASP A 49 -27.42 -6.10 -10.84
N LEU A 50 -26.82 -4.99 -10.35
CA LEU A 50 -25.59 -4.43 -10.89
C LEU A 50 -24.40 -5.41 -10.79
N ARG A 51 -24.24 -6.08 -9.64
CA ARG A 51 -23.20 -7.10 -9.44
C ARG A 51 -23.41 -8.32 -10.33
N CYS A 52 -24.66 -8.79 -10.43
CA CYS A 52 -25.03 -9.87 -11.35
C CYS A 52 -24.71 -9.51 -12.80
N ALA A 53 -25.05 -8.29 -13.23
CA ALA A 53 -24.79 -7.80 -14.58
C ALA A 53 -23.27 -7.65 -14.84
N ALA A 54 -22.50 -7.14 -13.87
CA ALA A 54 -21.04 -7.05 -13.96
C ALA A 54 -20.37 -8.43 -14.06
N HIS A 55 -20.83 -9.41 -13.29
CA HIS A 55 -20.31 -10.79 -13.36
C HIS A 55 -20.58 -11.45 -14.73
N ARG A 56 -21.77 -11.20 -15.31
CA ARG A 56 -22.09 -11.64 -16.68
C ARG A 56 -21.23 -10.95 -17.75
N LEU A 57 -20.69 -9.77 -17.45
CA LEU A 57 -19.80 -8.98 -18.31
C LEU A 57 -18.34 -9.48 -18.21
N VAL A 58 -17.88 -9.93 -17.04
CA VAL A 58 -16.56 -10.60 -16.85
C VAL A 58 -16.46 -11.88 -17.68
N GLY A 59 -17.53 -12.69 -17.70
CA GLY A 59 -17.58 -13.91 -18.51
C GLY A 59 -17.47 -13.65 -20.02
N ALA A 60 -17.85 -12.45 -20.48
CA ALA A 60 -17.69 -12.03 -21.87
C ALA A 60 -16.28 -11.50 -22.18
N ALA A 61 -15.64 -10.81 -21.22
CA ALA A 61 -14.33 -10.17 -21.39
C ALA A 61 -13.16 -11.18 -21.51
N GLY A 62 -13.22 -12.27 -20.74
CA GLY A 62 -12.16 -13.30 -20.71
C GLY A 62 -12.03 -14.11 -21.99
N THR A 63 -13.11 -14.24 -22.76
CA THR A 63 -13.18 -15.13 -23.93
C THR A 63 -12.72 -14.47 -25.23
N PHE A 64 -12.75 -13.13 -25.32
CA PHE A 64 -12.52 -12.40 -26.58
C PHE A 64 -11.43 -11.31 -26.52
N GLY A 65 -10.65 -11.25 -25.43
CA GLY A 65 -9.50 -10.35 -25.35
C GLY A 65 -9.86 -8.86 -25.40
N ARG A 66 -10.97 -8.46 -24.75
CA ARG A 66 -11.35 -7.05 -24.57
C ARG A 66 -11.07 -6.62 -23.11
N PRO A 67 -9.81 -6.25 -22.77
CA PRO A 67 -9.41 -5.92 -21.40
C PRO A 67 -10.20 -4.74 -20.81
N VAL A 68 -10.71 -3.84 -21.65
CA VAL A 68 -11.56 -2.70 -21.25
C VAL A 68 -12.86 -3.15 -20.56
N LEU A 69 -13.46 -4.26 -20.99
CA LEU A 69 -14.69 -4.80 -20.37
C LEU A 69 -14.41 -5.48 -19.03
N GLY A 70 -13.25 -6.12 -18.90
CA GLY A 70 -12.79 -6.69 -17.62
C GLY A 70 -12.50 -5.60 -16.60
N GLU A 71 -11.87 -4.51 -17.03
CA GLU A 71 -11.58 -3.35 -16.17
C GLU A 71 -12.86 -2.61 -15.77
N ALA A 72 -13.82 -2.45 -16.68
CA ALA A 72 -15.12 -1.86 -16.36
C ALA A 72 -15.88 -2.70 -15.31
N ALA A 73 -15.91 -4.03 -15.45
CA ALA A 73 -16.57 -4.91 -14.48
C ALA A 73 -15.88 -4.87 -13.10
N ARG A 74 -14.54 -4.78 -13.06
CA ARG A 74 -13.76 -4.63 -11.83
C ARG A 74 -14.11 -3.31 -11.11
N ARG A 75 -14.15 -2.19 -11.85
CA ARG A 75 -14.54 -0.88 -11.30
C ARG A 75 -15.99 -0.86 -10.83
N ILE A 76 -16.90 -1.59 -11.49
CA ILE A 76 -18.29 -1.73 -11.04
C ILE A 76 -18.38 -2.50 -9.70
N GLU A 77 -17.62 -3.58 -9.52
CA GLU A 77 -17.58 -4.30 -8.23
C GLU A 77 -16.95 -3.47 -7.11
N GLU A 78 -15.87 -2.72 -7.39
CA GLU A 78 -15.29 -1.80 -6.40
C GLU A 78 -16.28 -0.74 -5.95
N LEU A 79 -17.06 -0.20 -6.90
CA LEU A 79 -18.09 0.78 -6.62
C LEU A 79 -19.28 0.17 -5.87
N ALA A 80 -19.69 -1.05 -6.24
CA ALA A 80 -20.75 -1.78 -5.53
C ALA A 80 -20.35 -2.08 -4.08
N CYS A 81 -19.12 -2.53 -3.82
CA CYS A 81 -18.60 -2.75 -2.46
C CYS A 81 -18.57 -1.47 -1.63
N ARG A 82 -18.26 -0.32 -2.24
CA ARG A 82 -18.26 0.98 -1.54
C ARG A 82 -19.68 1.42 -1.17
N LEU A 83 -20.64 1.25 -2.08
CA LEU A 83 -22.04 1.60 -1.82
C LEU A 83 -22.73 0.63 -0.84
N ASP A 84 -22.28 -0.63 -0.77
CA ASP A 84 -22.72 -1.62 0.23
C ASP A 84 -22.20 -1.27 1.64
N ALA A 85 -21.00 -0.68 1.72
CA ALA A 85 -20.38 -0.28 2.98
C ALA A 85 -20.92 1.05 3.54
N ASP A 86 -21.31 1.99 2.66
CA ASP A 86 -21.90 3.28 3.05
C ASP A 86 -23.03 3.67 2.07
N PRO A 87 -24.29 3.26 2.34
CA PRO A 87 -25.43 3.56 1.47
C PRO A 87 -25.77 5.06 1.38
N ALA A 88 -25.24 5.89 2.30
CA ALA A 88 -25.46 7.33 2.32
C ALA A 88 -24.46 8.10 1.43
N ALA A 89 -23.43 7.42 0.90
CA ALA A 89 -22.39 7.99 0.04
C ALA A 89 -22.83 8.21 -1.42
N HIS A 90 -24.15 8.24 -1.68
CA HIS A 90 -24.75 8.47 -3.00
C HIS A 90 -24.71 9.95 -3.39
N ASP A 91 -23.48 10.47 -3.49
CA ASP A 91 -23.17 11.89 -3.74
C ASP A 91 -22.76 12.11 -5.22
N GLU A 92 -22.59 13.38 -5.62
CA GLU A 92 -22.23 13.83 -6.97
C GLU A 92 -20.97 13.12 -7.52
N GLY A 93 -20.05 12.72 -6.64
CA GLY A 93 -18.85 11.95 -6.99
C GLY A 93 -19.12 10.51 -7.43
N VAL A 94 -20.21 9.89 -6.99
CA VAL A 94 -20.63 8.55 -7.46
C VAL A 94 -21.20 8.67 -8.87
N ARG A 95 -22.06 9.66 -9.12
CA ARG A 95 -22.61 9.95 -10.47
C ARG A 95 -21.51 10.20 -11.50
N LEU A 96 -20.47 10.95 -11.15
CA LEU A 96 -19.33 11.20 -12.04
C LEU A 96 -18.62 9.90 -12.48
N VAL A 97 -18.45 8.96 -11.55
CA VAL A 97 -17.82 7.65 -11.83
C VAL A 97 -18.74 6.76 -12.67
N PHE A 98 -20.05 6.81 -12.44
CA PHE A 98 -21.03 6.14 -13.30
C PHE A 98 -20.99 6.67 -14.74
N ASP A 99 -20.93 7.99 -14.92
CA ASP A 99 -20.85 8.63 -16.25
C ASP A 99 -19.55 8.27 -17.01
N GLU A 100 -18.41 8.27 -16.31
CA GLU A 100 -17.13 7.82 -16.88
C GLU A 100 -17.15 6.35 -17.31
N LEU A 101 -17.76 5.48 -16.49
CA LEU A 101 -17.92 4.06 -16.80
C LEU A 101 -18.88 3.83 -17.96
N LEU A 102 -19.99 4.58 -18.04
CA LEU A 102 -20.92 4.54 -19.16
C LEU A 102 -20.26 4.97 -20.47
N ALA A 103 -19.47 6.05 -20.44
CA ALA A 103 -18.69 6.49 -21.59
C ALA A 103 -17.67 5.42 -22.04
N SER A 104 -16.98 4.79 -21.08
CA SER A 104 -16.01 3.72 -21.34
C SER A 104 -16.68 2.49 -21.96
N LEU A 105 -17.83 2.04 -21.42
CA LEU A 105 -18.61 0.92 -21.94
C LEU A 105 -19.16 1.20 -23.35
N ASN A 106 -19.65 2.41 -23.62
CA ASN A 106 -20.11 2.83 -24.96
C ASN A 106 -18.98 2.82 -25.99
N SER A 107 -17.78 3.29 -25.60
CA SER A 107 -16.61 3.25 -26.47
C SER A 107 -16.18 1.81 -26.81
N ALA A 108 -16.25 0.90 -25.81
CA ALA A 108 -15.86 -0.49 -25.93
C ALA A 108 -16.87 -1.33 -26.73
N ALA A 109 -18.16 -0.95 -26.74
CA ALA A 109 -19.17 -1.59 -27.58
C ALA A 109 -19.10 -1.15 -29.05
N SER A 110 -18.57 0.04 -29.32
CA SER A 110 -18.51 0.65 -30.66
C SER A 110 -17.19 0.39 -31.40
N THR A 111 -16.19 -0.22 -30.76
CA THR A 111 -14.87 -0.47 -31.36
C THR A 111 -14.85 -1.84 -32.05
N PRO A 112 -14.52 -1.90 -33.36
CA PRO A 112 -14.36 -3.16 -34.05
C PRO A 112 -13.13 -3.94 -33.52
N THR A 113 -13.26 -5.25 -33.42
CA THR A 113 -12.20 -6.13 -32.88
C THR A 113 -11.13 -6.41 -33.94
N ALA A 114 -9.87 -6.66 -33.55
CA ALA A 114 -8.82 -7.08 -34.48
C ALA A 114 -9.14 -8.39 -35.24
N ALA A 115 -10.09 -9.19 -34.74
CA ALA A 115 -10.66 -10.34 -35.43
C ALA A 115 -11.56 -9.97 -36.63
N GLU A 116 -12.13 -8.76 -36.68
CA GLU A 116 -12.94 -8.27 -37.82
C GLU A 116 -12.06 -7.81 -39.00
N THR A 117 -10.78 -7.52 -38.77
CA THR A 117 -9.82 -7.15 -39.84
C THR A 117 -9.05 -8.34 -40.43
N ALA A 118 -9.13 -9.53 -39.83
CA ALA A 118 -8.34 -10.70 -40.22
C ALA A 118 -9.12 -11.78 -41.00
N PHE A 119 -10.41 -11.57 -41.26
CA PHE A 119 -11.22 -12.46 -42.09
C PHE A 119 -12.04 -11.63 -43.08
N SER A 120 -11.45 -11.32 -44.23
CA SER A 120 -12.28 -11.13 -45.44
C SER A 120 -12.65 -12.52 -45.95
N PRO A 121 -13.93 -12.90 -46.01
CA PRO A 121 -14.33 -14.10 -46.72
C PRO A 121 -13.99 -13.91 -48.20
N PRO A 122 -13.50 -14.95 -48.90
CA PRO A 122 -13.47 -14.91 -50.36
C PRO A 122 -14.91 -14.77 -50.88
N ASP A 123 -15.06 -13.95 -51.92
CA ASP A 123 -16.31 -13.61 -52.60
C ASP A 123 -17.41 -14.67 -52.52
N ALA A 124 -18.48 -14.33 -51.82
CA ALA A 124 -19.75 -15.02 -51.88
C ALA A 124 -20.46 -14.68 -53.21
N SER A 125 -19.97 -15.24 -54.32
CA SER A 125 -20.69 -15.27 -55.58
C SER A 125 -20.53 -16.63 -56.27
N ALA A 126 -20.80 -17.73 -55.55
CA ALA A 126 -21.08 -19.05 -56.13
C ALA A 126 -21.69 -20.01 -55.09
N GLN A 127 -22.90 -19.72 -54.60
CA GLN A 127 -23.72 -20.73 -53.92
C GLN A 127 -25.12 -20.77 -54.51
N GLN A 128 -25.29 -21.63 -55.51
CA GLN A 128 -26.52 -22.39 -55.70
C GLN A 128 -26.13 -23.85 -55.98
N ARG A 129 -26.59 -24.72 -55.06
CA ARG A 129 -26.94 -26.15 -55.20
C ARG A 129 -26.19 -27.07 -54.22
N GLY A 130 -26.96 -27.64 -53.30
CA GLY A 130 -26.57 -28.74 -52.41
C GLY A 130 -27.39 -28.71 -51.12
N GLY A 131 -28.56 -29.36 -51.12
CA GLY A 131 -29.41 -29.51 -49.93
C GLY A 131 -28.89 -30.58 -48.94
N PRO A 132 -29.56 -30.75 -47.78
CA PRO A 132 -29.11 -31.60 -46.68
C PRO A 132 -29.33 -33.10 -46.98
N LEU A 133 -28.38 -33.93 -46.53
CA LEU A 133 -28.44 -35.39 -46.57
C LEU A 133 -29.22 -35.91 -45.36
N ASP A 134 -30.32 -36.63 -45.65
CA ASP A 134 -31.16 -37.36 -44.71
C ASP A 134 -30.46 -38.59 -44.12
N CYS A 135 -30.84 -38.93 -42.89
CA CYS A 135 -30.56 -40.20 -42.22
C CYS A 135 -31.31 -41.36 -42.90
N PRO A 136 -30.76 -42.59 -42.95
CA PRO A 136 -31.47 -43.75 -43.47
C PRO A 136 -32.27 -44.45 -42.36
N ASP A 137 -33.60 -44.44 -42.49
CA ASP A 137 -34.49 -45.45 -41.92
C ASP A 137 -34.57 -46.66 -42.88
N ASP A 138 -34.64 -47.85 -42.28
CA ASP A 138 -34.63 -49.18 -42.93
C ASP A 138 -36.06 -49.59 -43.41
N PRO A 139 -36.29 -50.72 -44.11
CA PRO A 139 -36.42 -50.74 -45.57
C PRO A 139 -37.67 -51.51 -46.04
N VAL A 140 -38.66 -50.86 -46.65
CA VAL A 140 -39.60 -51.59 -47.55
C VAL A 140 -40.17 -50.60 -48.57
N ASP A 141 -39.51 -50.43 -49.71
CA ASP A 141 -40.20 -50.39 -51.02
C ASP A 141 -39.24 -50.18 -52.20
N ARG A 142 -39.38 -51.10 -53.17
CA ARG A 142 -39.07 -50.95 -54.60
C ARG A 142 -37.62 -50.55 -54.98
N VAL A 143 -36.83 -51.58 -55.32
CA VAL A 143 -35.61 -51.46 -56.14
C VAL A 143 -35.98 -50.82 -57.49
N GLY A 144 -35.81 -49.50 -57.59
CA GLY A 144 -35.66 -48.79 -58.85
C GLY A 144 -34.19 -48.49 -59.05
N HIS A 145 -33.49 -49.27 -59.86
CA HIS A 145 -32.12 -48.92 -60.26
C HIS A 145 -32.18 -47.78 -61.29
N PRO A 146 -31.57 -46.61 -61.05
CA PRO A 146 -31.46 -45.57 -62.06
C PRO A 146 -30.39 -45.98 -63.08
N SER A 147 -30.81 -46.20 -64.33
CA SER A 147 -30.05 -45.98 -65.57
C SER A 147 -28.52 -46.25 -65.57
N ALA A 148 -28.01 -47.31 -64.93
CA ALA A 148 -26.59 -47.63 -64.99
C ALA A 148 -26.20 -47.92 -66.45
N ARG A 149 -25.12 -47.30 -66.92
CA ARG A 149 -24.63 -47.41 -68.29
C ARG A 149 -23.66 -48.58 -68.40
N ILE A 150 -24.12 -49.64 -69.05
CA ILE A 150 -23.36 -50.89 -69.18
C ILE A 150 -22.68 -50.94 -70.55
N LEU A 151 -21.36 -51.16 -70.55
CA LEU A 151 -20.60 -51.49 -71.74
C LEU A 151 -20.69 -52.99 -71.98
N ILE A 152 -21.11 -53.37 -73.18
CA ILE A 152 -21.21 -54.77 -73.59
C ILE A 152 -20.05 -55.04 -74.54
N VAL A 153 -19.24 -56.04 -74.23
CA VAL A 153 -18.10 -56.43 -75.05
C VAL A 153 -18.31 -57.87 -75.49
N GLU A 154 -18.69 -58.04 -76.76
CA GLU A 154 -19.16 -59.27 -77.36
C GLU A 154 -18.85 -59.27 -78.86
N ASP A 155 -18.19 -60.32 -79.35
CA ASP A 155 -17.79 -60.44 -80.75
C ASP A 155 -18.90 -61.01 -81.65
N ASP A 156 -19.80 -61.82 -81.10
CA ASP A 156 -20.99 -62.29 -81.81
C ASP A 156 -22.07 -61.20 -81.87
N PRO A 157 -22.38 -60.65 -83.07
CA PRO A 157 -23.34 -59.55 -83.21
C PRO A 157 -24.78 -59.95 -82.86
N LEU A 158 -25.13 -61.24 -82.91
CA LEU A 158 -26.45 -61.73 -82.50
C LEU A 158 -26.56 -61.73 -80.97
N ILE A 159 -25.56 -62.25 -80.27
CA ILE A 159 -25.50 -62.28 -78.81
C ILE A 159 -25.41 -60.85 -78.26
N ALA A 160 -24.59 -60.00 -78.87
CA ALA A 160 -24.43 -58.60 -78.49
C ALA A 160 -25.77 -57.84 -78.58
N ARG A 161 -26.51 -58.06 -79.68
CA ARG A 161 -27.82 -57.44 -79.89
C ARG A 161 -28.88 -57.99 -78.94
N GLU A 162 -28.83 -59.28 -78.62
CA GLU A 162 -29.71 -59.89 -77.61
C GLU A 162 -29.49 -59.26 -76.24
N LEU A 163 -28.23 -59.15 -75.79
CA LEU A 163 -27.86 -58.52 -74.52
C LEU A 163 -28.27 -57.06 -74.44
N VAL A 164 -28.09 -56.29 -75.52
CA VAL A 164 -28.56 -54.88 -75.58
C VAL A 164 -30.07 -54.81 -75.36
N LEU A 165 -30.86 -55.63 -76.05
CA LEU A 165 -32.32 -55.62 -75.92
C LEU A 165 -32.76 -56.02 -74.52
N ARG A 166 -32.14 -57.05 -73.94
CA ARG A 166 -32.45 -57.56 -72.59
C ARG A 166 -32.12 -56.52 -71.52
N LEU A 167 -30.92 -55.93 -71.56
CA LEU A 167 -30.53 -54.87 -70.62
C LEU A 167 -31.39 -53.61 -70.74
N THR A 168 -31.75 -53.22 -71.97
CA THR A 168 -32.65 -52.09 -72.21
C THR A 168 -34.06 -52.37 -71.67
N ALA A 169 -34.57 -53.59 -71.83
CA ALA A 169 -35.86 -54.01 -71.26
C ALA A 169 -35.86 -54.04 -69.72
N MET A 170 -34.71 -54.31 -69.11
CA MET A 170 -34.50 -54.23 -67.66
C MET A 170 -34.31 -52.79 -67.14
N GLY A 171 -34.23 -51.78 -68.02
CA GLY A 171 -34.09 -50.37 -67.64
C GLY A 171 -32.65 -49.86 -67.53
N TYR A 172 -31.64 -50.64 -67.93
CA TYR A 172 -30.25 -50.20 -68.00
C TYR A 172 -29.97 -49.41 -69.27
N ALA A 173 -29.11 -48.40 -69.18
CA ALA A 173 -28.58 -47.72 -70.37
C ALA A 173 -27.44 -48.58 -70.95
N THR A 174 -27.31 -48.63 -72.28
CA THR A 174 -26.19 -49.38 -72.91
C THR A 174 -25.26 -48.40 -73.61
N ALA A 175 -23.96 -48.59 -73.43
CA ALA A 175 -22.91 -47.81 -74.08
C ALA A 175 -22.67 -48.19 -75.56
N GLY A 176 -23.40 -49.19 -76.06
CA GLY A 176 -23.21 -49.81 -77.37
C GLY A 176 -22.30 -51.05 -77.28
N PRO A 177 -22.53 -52.09 -78.10
CA PRO A 177 -21.69 -53.26 -78.10
C PRO A 177 -20.34 -52.97 -78.76
N VAL A 178 -19.27 -53.49 -78.18
CA VAL A 178 -17.90 -53.45 -78.69
C VAL A 178 -17.45 -54.88 -78.98
N ALA A 179 -16.70 -55.12 -80.05
CA ALA A 179 -16.38 -56.47 -80.52
C ALA A 179 -14.98 -56.97 -80.13
N THR A 180 -14.10 -56.08 -79.66
CA THR A 180 -12.70 -56.41 -79.36
C THR A 180 -12.25 -55.87 -78.00
N GLY A 181 -11.25 -56.53 -77.39
CA GLY A 181 -10.70 -56.12 -76.09
C GLY A 181 -10.03 -54.75 -76.11
N ASP A 182 -9.31 -54.42 -77.21
CA ASP A 182 -8.63 -53.13 -77.38
C ASP A 182 -9.62 -51.95 -77.45
N GLU A 183 -10.71 -52.14 -78.20
CA GLU A 183 -11.78 -51.15 -78.27
C GLU A 183 -12.46 -50.95 -76.92
N ALA A 184 -12.62 -52.02 -76.13
CA ALA A 184 -13.24 -51.96 -74.81
C ALA A 184 -12.41 -51.14 -73.81
N VAL A 185 -11.10 -51.36 -73.75
CA VAL A 185 -10.18 -50.57 -72.90
C VAL A 185 -10.19 -49.09 -73.31
N ALA A 186 -10.10 -48.82 -74.61
CA ALA A 186 -10.10 -47.46 -75.15
C ALA A 186 -11.43 -46.74 -74.88
N TRP A 187 -12.56 -47.46 -74.98
CA TRP A 187 -13.87 -46.92 -74.68
C TRP A 187 -14.00 -46.57 -73.21
N ALA A 188 -13.64 -47.51 -72.32
CA ALA A 188 -13.76 -47.35 -70.88
C ALA A 188 -12.84 -46.25 -70.31
N ALA A 189 -11.71 -45.94 -70.96
CA ALA A 189 -10.90 -44.75 -70.64
C ALA A 189 -11.52 -43.43 -71.10
N ARG A 190 -12.15 -43.42 -72.28
CA ARG A 190 -12.69 -42.18 -72.90
C ARG A 190 -14.00 -41.76 -72.28
N GLU A 191 -14.88 -42.72 -72.03
CA GLU A 191 -16.22 -42.49 -71.49
C GLU A 191 -16.51 -43.64 -70.51
N PRO A 192 -16.22 -43.52 -69.21
CA PRO A 192 -16.27 -44.65 -68.30
C PRO A 192 -17.72 -45.16 -68.10
N PRO A 193 -18.01 -46.44 -68.38
CA PRO A 193 -19.30 -47.05 -68.05
C PRO A 193 -19.43 -47.31 -66.55
N ASP A 194 -20.66 -47.49 -66.07
CA ASP A 194 -20.91 -47.91 -64.69
C ASP A 194 -20.56 -49.39 -64.47
N LEU A 195 -20.61 -50.22 -65.52
CA LEU A 195 -20.23 -51.65 -65.49
C LEU A 195 -19.77 -52.10 -66.88
N VAL A 196 -18.78 -53.00 -66.93
CA VAL A 196 -18.37 -53.69 -68.16
C VAL A 196 -18.83 -55.15 -68.11
N LEU A 197 -19.66 -55.54 -69.08
CA LEU A 197 -20.04 -56.92 -69.36
C LEU A 197 -19.14 -57.46 -70.47
N MET A 198 -18.22 -58.37 -70.15
CA MET A 198 -17.09 -58.73 -71.00
C MET A 198 -17.10 -60.21 -71.36
N ASP A 199 -17.20 -60.57 -72.64
CA ASP A 199 -16.87 -61.93 -73.05
C ASP A 199 -15.38 -62.23 -72.79
N ILE A 200 -15.11 -63.39 -72.24
CA ILE A 200 -13.75 -63.91 -72.01
C ILE A 200 -13.06 -64.21 -73.35
N VAL A 201 -13.81 -64.64 -74.37
CA VAL A 201 -13.27 -64.99 -75.69
C VAL A 201 -13.58 -63.86 -76.67
N LEU A 202 -12.56 -63.09 -77.03
CA LEU A 202 -12.68 -62.00 -78.01
C LEU A 202 -11.63 -62.15 -79.12
N PRO A 203 -11.95 -61.77 -80.37
CA PRO A 203 -11.01 -61.75 -81.47
C PRO A 203 -10.06 -60.55 -81.34
N GLY A 204 -8.78 -60.76 -81.68
CA GLY A 204 -7.77 -59.69 -81.67
C GLY A 204 -6.49 -60.10 -80.95
N ALA A 205 -5.61 -59.11 -80.73
CA ALA A 205 -4.33 -59.29 -80.01
C ALA A 205 -4.52 -59.33 -78.48
N VAL A 206 -5.57 -58.69 -77.97
CA VAL A 206 -5.95 -58.65 -76.56
C VAL A 206 -7.25 -59.42 -76.38
N ASP A 207 -7.19 -60.53 -75.63
CA ASP A 207 -8.38 -61.30 -75.26
C ASP A 207 -9.17 -60.61 -74.13
N GLY A 208 -10.39 -61.10 -73.83
CA GLY A 208 -11.26 -60.49 -72.83
C GLY A 208 -10.66 -60.43 -71.42
N ILE A 209 -9.78 -61.38 -71.07
CA ILE A 209 -9.10 -61.43 -69.76
C ILE A 209 -8.00 -60.36 -69.69
N ALA A 210 -7.20 -60.22 -70.76
CA ALA A 210 -6.15 -59.22 -70.83
C ALA A 210 -6.74 -57.79 -70.83
N ALA A 211 -7.84 -57.56 -71.55
CA ALA A 211 -8.57 -56.29 -71.52
C ALA A 211 -9.14 -55.99 -70.13
N ALA A 212 -9.75 -56.98 -69.48
CA ALA A 212 -10.32 -56.82 -68.14
C ALA A 212 -9.29 -56.44 -67.08
N ARG A 213 -8.06 -56.98 -67.14
CA ARG A 213 -6.98 -56.58 -66.21
C ARG A 213 -6.66 -55.09 -66.30
N VAL A 214 -6.55 -54.56 -67.52
CA VAL A 214 -6.27 -53.13 -67.73
C VAL A 214 -7.41 -52.27 -67.20
N ILE A 215 -8.67 -52.66 -67.47
CA ILE A 215 -9.85 -51.95 -66.98
C ILE A 215 -9.92 -51.97 -65.44
N LEU A 216 -9.60 -53.09 -64.79
CA LEU A 216 -9.62 -53.21 -63.33
C LEU A 216 -8.47 -52.46 -62.65
N ASP A 217 -7.26 -52.53 -63.19
CA ASP A 217 -6.07 -51.93 -62.58
C ASP A 217 -6.00 -50.42 -62.79
N GLU A 218 -6.27 -49.95 -64.01
CA GLU A 218 -6.08 -48.54 -64.40
C GLU A 218 -7.36 -47.72 -64.24
N GLN A 219 -8.50 -48.27 -64.63
CA GLN A 219 -9.78 -47.55 -64.68
C GLN A 219 -10.68 -47.87 -63.47
N ARG A 220 -10.37 -48.95 -62.76
CA ARG A 220 -11.05 -49.42 -61.53
C ARG A 220 -12.55 -49.65 -61.69
N LEU A 221 -13.02 -49.96 -62.90
CA LEU A 221 -14.44 -50.14 -63.19
C LEU A 221 -14.91 -51.56 -62.81
N PRO A 222 -16.17 -51.73 -62.37
CA PRO A 222 -16.68 -53.06 -62.11
C PRO A 222 -16.87 -53.84 -63.41
N LEU A 223 -16.43 -55.10 -63.38
CA LEU A 223 -16.39 -55.96 -64.54
C LEU A 223 -17.02 -57.32 -64.25
N LEU A 224 -17.82 -57.77 -65.19
CA LEU A 224 -18.61 -58.99 -65.14
C LEU A 224 -18.30 -59.83 -66.38
N TYR A 225 -17.74 -61.02 -66.18
CA TYR A 225 -17.40 -61.88 -67.31
C TYR A 225 -18.61 -62.65 -67.83
N LEU A 226 -18.71 -62.78 -69.16
CA LEU A 226 -19.58 -63.72 -69.84
C LEU A 226 -18.76 -64.93 -70.31
N THR A 227 -19.21 -66.15 -70.01
CA THR A 227 -18.49 -67.38 -70.35
C THR A 227 -19.40 -68.47 -70.91
N ALA A 228 -18.92 -69.31 -71.83
CA ALA A 228 -19.63 -70.48 -72.32
C ALA A 228 -19.30 -71.74 -71.49
N HIS A 229 -20.22 -72.71 -71.42
CA HIS A 229 -20.18 -73.86 -70.48
C HIS A 229 -19.16 -74.98 -70.81
N ALA A 230 -17.98 -74.69 -71.40
CA ALA A 230 -17.10 -75.76 -71.91
C ALA A 230 -15.57 -75.53 -71.81
N ASP A 231 -15.05 -74.72 -70.89
CA ASP A 231 -13.58 -74.52 -70.81
C ASP A 231 -13.03 -74.24 -69.39
N GLU A 232 -12.67 -75.30 -68.64
CA GLU A 232 -12.17 -75.22 -67.25
C GLU A 232 -10.83 -74.44 -67.13
N GLU A 233 -9.91 -74.57 -68.10
CA GLU A 233 -8.61 -73.87 -68.08
C GLU A 233 -8.78 -72.34 -68.19
N ARG A 234 -9.74 -71.88 -69.00
CA ARG A 234 -10.00 -70.45 -69.20
C ARG A 234 -10.76 -69.84 -68.04
N PHE A 235 -11.66 -70.61 -67.43
CA PHE A 235 -12.32 -70.26 -66.17
C PHE A 235 -11.32 -70.08 -65.01
N ALA A 236 -10.26 -70.91 -64.96
CA ALA A 236 -9.18 -70.76 -63.98
C ALA A 236 -8.37 -69.46 -64.16
N ARG A 237 -8.07 -69.05 -65.42
CA ARG A 237 -7.37 -67.78 -65.70
C ARG A 237 -8.22 -66.55 -65.37
N ALA A 238 -9.52 -66.58 -65.63
CA ALA A 238 -10.43 -65.49 -65.30
C ALA A 238 -10.60 -65.27 -63.78
N ARG A 239 -10.44 -66.31 -62.94
CA ARG A 239 -10.41 -66.16 -61.47
C ARG A 239 -9.21 -65.35 -60.96
N ILE A 240 -8.09 -65.35 -61.70
CA ILE A 240 -6.86 -64.64 -61.32
C ILE A 240 -7.06 -63.12 -61.38
N THR A 241 -7.87 -62.64 -62.33
CA THR A 241 -8.23 -61.22 -62.46
C THR A 241 -9.29 -60.73 -61.45
N ALA A 242 -9.74 -61.58 -60.53
CA ALA A 242 -10.69 -61.25 -59.44
C ALA A 242 -11.89 -60.36 -59.87
N PRO A 243 -12.67 -60.75 -60.90
CA PRO A 243 -13.84 -60.01 -61.36
C PRO A 243 -14.91 -59.90 -60.28
N TYR A 244 -15.79 -58.90 -60.40
CA TYR A 244 -16.87 -58.68 -59.44
C TYR A 244 -17.89 -59.83 -59.44
N ALA A 245 -18.16 -60.43 -60.62
CA ALA A 245 -18.94 -61.65 -60.79
C ALA A 245 -18.69 -62.31 -62.18
N TYR A 246 -19.21 -63.53 -62.39
CA TYR A 246 -19.19 -64.27 -63.66
C TYR A 246 -20.58 -64.77 -64.02
N LEU A 247 -20.87 -64.84 -65.33
CA LEU A 247 -22.17 -65.25 -65.86
C LEU A 247 -22.00 -66.25 -67.02
N ILE A 248 -22.72 -67.37 -66.96
CA ILE A 248 -22.61 -68.45 -67.96
C ILE A 248 -23.68 -68.26 -69.06
N LYS A 249 -23.27 -68.29 -70.33
CA LYS A 249 -24.17 -68.24 -71.50
C LYS A 249 -24.75 -69.63 -71.82
N PRO A 250 -26.06 -69.75 -72.17
CA PRO A 250 -27.08 -68.70 -72.10
C PRO A 250 -27.57 -68.49 -70.66
N CYS A 251 -27.62 -67.24 -70.20
CA CYS A 251 -28.12 -66.85 -68.88
C CYS A 251 -29.56 -66.35 -68.98
N ASN A 252 -30.36 -66.51 -67.92
CA ASN A 252 -31.69 -65.91 -67.85
C ASN A 252 -31.64 -64.46 -67.34
N ASP A 253 -32.74 -63.72 -67.52
CA ASP A 253 -32.84 -62.30 -67.18
C ASP A 253 -32.58 -62.00 -65.70
N ARG A 254 -33.03 -62.90 -64.83
CA ARG A 254 -32.90 -62.75 -63.37
C ARG A 254 -31.45 -62.93 -62.92
N GLU A 255 -30.72 -63.86 -63.53
CA GLU A 255 -29.30 -64.10 -63.26
C GLU A 255 -28.43 -62.93 -63.73
N LEU A 256 -28.68 -62.42 -64.94
CA LEU A 256 -27.96 -61.26 -65.48
C LEU A 256 -28.19 -60.02 -64.61
N GLN A 257 -29.45 -59.74 -64.26
CA GLN A 257 -29.80 -58.60 -63.42
C GLN A 257 -29.16 -58.69 -62.03
N LEU A 258 -29.28 -59.83 -61.34
CA LEU A 258 -28.70 -60.02 -60.01
C LEU A 258 -27.17 -59.87 -60.02
N ALA A 259 -26.50 -60.40 -61.05
CA ALA A 259 -25.05 -60.29 -61.17
C ALA A 259 -24.59 -58.83 -61.37
N ILE A 260 -25.32 -58.05 -62.16
CA ILE A 260 -25.07 -56.62 -62.37
C ILE A 260 -25.24 -55.84 -61.06
N GLU A 261 -26.34 -56.08 -60.35
CA GLU A 261 -26.66 -55.40 -59.09
C GLU A 261 -25.58 -55.67 -58.03
N LEU A 262 -25.18 -56.93 -57.86
CA LEU A 262 -24.13 -57.32 -56.91
C LEU A 262 -22.75 -56.73 -57.28
N ALA A 263 -22.43 -56.66 -58.56
CA ALA A 263 -21.16 -56.09 -59.03
C ALA A 263 -21.09 -54.58 -58.74
N LEU A 264 -22.15 -53.84 -59.05
CA LEU A 264 -22.26 -52.42 -58.77
C LEU A 264 -22.23 -52.12 -57.26
N GLN A 265 -23.01 -52.86 -56.45
CA GLN A 265 -23.02 -52.70 -55.00
C GLN A 265 -21.65 -52.95 -54.37
N ARG A 266 -20.96 -54.02 -54.78
CA ARG A 266 -19.63 -54.34 -54.26
C ARG A 266 -18.60 -53.28 -54.65
N HIS A 267 -18.67 -52.75 -55.87
CA HIS A 267 -17.78 -51.67 -56.30
C HIS A 267 -17.98 -50.38 -55.50
N GLN A 268 -19.25 -50.00 -55.26
CA GLN A 268 -19.59 -48.86 -54.41
C GLN A 268 -19.03 -49.02 -52.99
N ARG A 269 -19.15 -50.21 -52.40
CA ARG A 269 -18.59 -50.50 -51.06
C ARG A 269 -17.06 -50.37 -51.03
N ASP A 270 -16.38 -50.95 -52.02
CA ASP A 270 -14.91 -50.91 -52.09
C ASP A 270 -14.41 -49.46 -52.33
N ALA A 271 -15.13 -48.65 -53.10
CA ALA A 271 -14.84 -47.23 -53.28
C ALA A 271 -15.05 -46.42 -51.99
N LEU A 272 -16.12 -46.70 -51.23
CA LEU A 272 -16.38 -46.05 -49.93
C LEU A 272 -15.29 -46.34 -48.91
N LEU A 273 -14.89 -47.61 -48.74
CA LEU A 273 -13.83 -48.00 -47.79
C LEU A 273 -12.50 -47.31 -48.09
N ARG A 274 -12.14 -47.17 -49.38
CA ARG A 274 -10.92 -46.45 -49.79
C ARG A 274 -11.01 -44.97 -49.48
N ALA A 275 -12.15 -44.33 -49.79
CA ALA A 275 -12.35 -42.92 -49.50
C ALA A 275 -12.33 -42.64 -47.99
N GLU A 276 -12.83 -43.56 -47.15
CA GLU A 276 -12.76 -43.45 -45.69
C GLU A 276 -11.32 -43.63 -45.17
N ALA A 277 -10.58 -44.61 -45.67
CA ALA A 277 -9.16 -44.79 -45.32
C ALA A 277 -8.31 -43.57 -45.69
N GLU A 278 -8.45 -43.02 -46.90
CA GLU A 278 -7.75 -41.81 -47.31
C GLU A 278 -8.12 -40.58 -46.45
N ARG A 279 -9.37 -40.49 -45.99
CA ARG A 279 -9.80 -39.44 -45.06
C ARG A 279 -9.18 -39.64 -43.68
N GLN A 280 -9.09 -40.87 -43.18
CA GLN A 280 -8.45 -41.17 -41.90
C GLN A 280 -6.96 -40.84 -41.92
N ASP A 281 -6.25 -41.24 -42.97
CA ASP A 281 -4.82 -40.93 -43.13
C ASP A 281 -4.59 -39.41 -43.17
N ARG A 282 -5.36 -38.67 -43.97
CA ARG A 282 -5.30 -37.19 -43.99
C ARG A 282 -5.60 -36.59 -42.62
N ARG A 283 -6.57 -37.16 -41.89
CA ARG A 283 -6.94 -36.65 -40.57
C ARG A 283 -5.84 -36.85 -39.53
N ILE A 284 -5.12 -37.97 -39.60
CA ILE A 284 -3.96 -38.25 -38.77
C ILE A 284 -2.85 -37.24 -39.07
N ASP A 285 -2.54 -37.01 -40.35
CA ASP A 285 -1.53 -36.03 -40.77
C ASP A 285 -1.89 -34.59 -40.34
N GLU A 286 -3.14 -34.18 -40.53
CA GLU A 286 -3.66 -32.88 -40.08
C GLU A 286 -3.50 -32.71 -38.56
N LEU A 287 -3.88 -33.73 -37.78
CA LEU A 287 -3.77 -33.69 -36.32
C LEU A 287 -2.29 -33.63 -35.88
N ALA A 288 -1.42 -34.45 -36.48
CA ALA A 288 0.01 -34.44 -36.19
C ALA A 288 0.66 -33.09 -36.52
N SER A 289 0.35 -32.51 -37.67
CA SER A 289 0.83 -31.18 -38.06
C SER A 289 0.31 -30.08 -37.12
N THR A 290 -0.95 -30.17 -36.70
CA THR A 290 -1.55 -29.23 -35.76
C THR A 290 -0.88 -29.29 -34.39
N LEU A 291 -0.67 -30.50 -33.84
CA LEU A 291 0.03 -30.69 -32.56
C LEU A 291 1.47 -30.18 -32.64
N SER A 292 2.18 -30.46 -33.73
CA SER A 292 3.54 -29.95 -33.94
C SER A 292 3.56 -28.42 -33.98
N ALA A 293 2.64 -27.77 -34.69
CA ALA A 293 2.56 -26.31 -34.75
C ALA A 293 2.27 -25.68 -33.38
N LEU A 294 1.41 -26.30 -32.56
CA LEU A 294 1.10 -25.83 -31.20
C LEU A 294 2.33 -25.93 -30.27
N VAL A 295 3.06 -27.04 -30.34
CA VAL A 295 4.29 -27.24 -29.55
C VAL A 295 5.37 -26.25 -29.96
N GLU A 296 5.55 -25.99 -31.26
CA GLU A 296 6.53 -25.02 -31.77
C GLU A 296 6.16 -23.56 -31.49
N GLY A 297 4.87 -23.23 -31.47
CA GLY A 297 4.38 -21.89 -31.14
C GLY A 297 4.41 -21.56 -29.64
N ALA A 298 4.60 -22.56 -28.77
CA ALA A 298 4.63 -22.35 -27.33
C ALA A 298 5.91 -21.61 -26.90
N THR A 299 5.75 -20.63 -26.01
CA THR A 299 6.88 -19.90 -25.38
C THR A 299 7.55 -20.70 -24.27
N ASP A 300 6.83 -21.66 -23.68
CA ASP A 300 7.37 -22.57 -22.67
C ASP A 300 8.33 -23.57 -23.33
N CYS A 301 9.40 -23.93 -22.64
CA CYS A 301 10.32 -24.97 -23.09
C CYS A 301 9.65 -26.33 -22.97
N ILE A 302 9.33 -26.96 -24.10
CA ILE A 302 8.69 -28.28 -24.14
C ILE A 302 9.66 -29.28 -24.76
N PHE A 303 9.98 -30.34 -24.02
CA PHE A 303 10.75 -31.46 -24.53
C PHE A 303 10.29 -32.80 -23.99
N ALA A 304 10.63 -33.85 -24.72
CA ALA A 304 10.48 -35.22 -24.27
C ALA A 304 11.74 -36.03 -24.55
N LYS A 305 11.99 -37.02 -23.70
CA LYS A 305 13.07 -37.98 -23.84
C LYS A 305 12.53 -39.40 -23.79
N ASP A 306 13.19 -40.32 -24.48
CA ASP A 306 12.92 -41.75 -24.36
C ASP A 306 13.40 -42.33 -23.00
N LEU A 307 13.17 -43.62 -22.77
CA LEU A 307 13.64 -44.35 -21.58
C LEU A 307 15.17 -44.30 -21.41
N ASP A 308 15.87 -44.18 -22.53
CA ASP A 308 17.31 -44.06 -22.61
C ASP A 308 17.80 -42.64 -22.26
N GLY A 309 16.92 -41.66 -22.17
CA GLY A 309 17.27 -40.27 -21.89
C GLY A 309 17.71 -39.49 -23.14
N ARG A 310 17.40 -40.00 -24.33
CA ARG A 310 17.62 -39.29 -25.59
C ARG A 310 16.46 -38.36 -25.89
N TYR A 311 16.75 -37.13 -26.30
CA TYR A 311 15.71 -36.19 -26.71
C TYR A 311 14.97 -36.70 -27.97
N ILE A 312 13.66 -36.90 -27.87
CA ILE A 312 12.78 -37.32 -28.97
C ILE A 312 11.89 -36.18 -29.46
N LEU A 313 11.72 -35.13 -28.65
CA LEU A 313 10.98 -33.92 -28.99
C LEU A 313 11.63 -32.74 -28.27
N CYS A 314 11.77 -31.63 -28.98
CA CYS A 314 12.04 -30.32 -28.40
C CYS A 314 11.42 -29.26 -29.31
N ASN A 315 10.90 -28.19 -28.71
CA ASN A 315 10.38 -27.04 -29.45
C ASN A 315 11.43 -25.92 -29.55
N ARG A 316 11.11 -24.90 -30.33
CA ARG A 316 11.93 -23.70 -30.51
C ARG A 316 12.39 -23.02 -29.21
N ALA A 317 11.57 -23.02 -28.16
CA ALA A 317 11.96 -22.42 -26.88
C ALA A 317 13.15 -23.16 -26.22
N VAL A 318 13.23 -24.49 -26.38
CA VAL A 318 14.37 -25.29 -25.90
C VAL A 318 15.64 -24.99 -26.71
N GLU A 319 15.53 -24.78 -28.03
CA GLU A 319 16.67 -24.39 -28.87
C GLU A 319 17.26 -23.06 -28.39
N GLN A 320 16.41 -22.08 -28.06
CA GLN A 320 16.83 -20.78 -27.55
C GLN A 320 17.48 -20.88 -26.18
N LEU A 321 16.92 -21.70 -25.28
CA LEU A 321 17.46 -21.90 -23.94
C LEU A 321 18.84 -22.57 -23.97
N LEU A 322 19.01 -23.61 -24.79
CA LEU A 322 20.26 -24.36 -24.91
C LEU A 322 21.25 -23.77 -25.92
N GLY A 323 20.84 -22.77 -26.70
CA GLY A 323 21.67 -22.15 -27.74
C GLY A 323 22.12 -23.12 -28.83
N ARG A 324 21.33 -24.17 -29.09
CA ARG A 324 21.63 -25.25 -30.04
C ARG A 324 20.42 -25.53 -30.91
N SER A 325 20.65 -25.93 -32.15
CA SER A 325 19.56 -26.30 -33.05
C SER A 325 18.90 -27.63 -32.63
N ARG A 326 17.65 -27.82 -33.01
CA ARG A 326 16.88 -29.03 -32.79
C ARG A 326 17.58 -30.26 -33.34
N GLU A 327 18.22 -30.15 -34.51
CA GLU A 327 18.98 -31.23 -35.13
C GLU A 327 20.18 -31.67 -34.27
N GLU A 328 20.80 -30.74 -33.55
CA GLU A 328 21.90 -31.04 -32.63
C GLU A 328 21.41 -31.62 -31.30
N ILE A 329 20.17 -31.32 -30.90
CA ILE A 329 19.58 -31.77 -29.63
C ILE A 329 18.95 -33.17 -29.76
N LEU A 330 18.18 -33.41 -30.83
CA LEU A 330 17.45 -34.67 -31.00
C LEU A 330 18.41 -35.87 -31.07
N GLY A 331 18.03 -36.96 -30.39
CA GLY A 331 18.81 -38.19 -30.27
C GLY A 331 20.00 -38.14 -29.30
N ARG A 332 20.37 -36.96 -28.80
CA ARG A 332 21.44 -36.76 -27.81
C ARG A 332 20.94 -36.94 -26.38
N ARG A 333 21.88 -37.19 -25.46
CA ARG A 333 21.62 -37.27 -24.01
C ARG A 333 22.05 -35.97 -23.32
N ASP A 334 21.59 -35.74 -22.09
CA ASP A 334 22.05 -34.60 -21.28
C ASP A 334 23.57 -34.55 -21.14
N GLU A 335 24.23 -35.70 -21.06
CA GLU A 335 25.68 -35.86 -20.96
C GLU A 335 26.43 -35.26 -22.16
N ASP A 336 25.79 -35.22 -23.33
CA ASP A 336 26.36 -34.66 -24.56
C ASP A 336 26.17 -33.13 -24.64
N LEU A 337 25.21 -32.58 -23.89
CA LEU A 337 24.71 -31.21 -24.06
C LEU A 337 24.98 -30.29 -22.86
N LEU A 338 25.08 -30.86 -21.65
CA LEU A 338 25.14 -30.15 -20.38
C LEU A 338 26.41 -30.50 -19.59
N ALA A 339 26.73 -29.71 -18.57
CA ALA A 339 27.81 -30.03 -17.65
C ALA A 339 27.55 -31.36 -16.92
N ALA A 340 28.60 -32.16 -16.70
CA ALA A 340 28.51 -33.53 -16.17
C ALA A 340 27.71 -33.63 -14.86
N ASP A 341 27.92 -32.70 -13.92
CA ASP A 341 27.21 -32.69 -12.64
C ASP A 341 25.69 -32.46 -12.81
N LEU A 342 25.30 -31.58 -13.74
CA LEU A 342 23.90 -31.28 -14.02
C LEU A 342 23.23 -32.44 -14.77
N ALA A 343 23.92 -33.02 -15.75
CA ALA A 343 23.45 -34.18 -16.50
C ALA A 343 23.19 -35.38 -15.57
N ALA A 344 24.10 -35.67 -14.64
CA ALA A 344 23.95 -36.75 -13.67
C ALA A 344 22.73 -36.53 -12.74
N ARG A 345 22.55 -35.30 -12.23
CA ARG A 345 21.39 -34.95 -11.38
C ARG A 345 20.07 -35.10 -12.14
N ARG A 346 19.99 -34.57 -13.36
CA ARG A 346 18.79 -34.70 -14.20
C ARG A 346 18.49 -36.16 -14.50
N ARG A 347 19.49 -36.97 -14.84
CA ARG A 347 19.29 -38.39 -15.10
C ARG A 347 18.74 -39.16 -13.91
N ALA A 348 19.23 -38.88 -12.71
CA ALA A 348 18.71 -39.48 -11.47
C ALA A 348 17.24 -39.08 -11.22
N ASP A 349 16.90 -37.81 -11.43
CA ASP A 349 15.52 -37.32 -11.33
C ASP A 349 14.59 -37.98 -12.35
N GLU A 350 15.02 -38.10 -13.60
CA GLU A 350 14.26 -38.76 -14.67
C GLU A 350 13.99 -40.22 -14.33
N GLN A 351 15.01 -40.97 -13.89
CA GLN A 351 14.86 -42.37 -13.51
C GLN A 351 13.85 -42.55 -12.37
N ARG A 352 13.87 -41.65 -11.38
CA ARG A 352 12.90 -41.64 -10.29
C ARG A 352 11.48 -41.39 -10.79
N ILE A 353 11.29 -40.40 -11.66
CA ILE A 353 9.99 -40.06 -12.26
C ILE A 353 9.45 -41.22 -13.10
N ILE A 354 10.29 -41.84 -13.93
CA ILE A 354 9.92 -43.03 -14.73
C ILE A 354 9.52 -44.17 -13.80
N ALA A 355 10.33 -44.49 -12.79
CA ALA A 355 10.09 -45.60 -11.87
C ALA A 355 8.77 -45.43 -11.11
N ALA A 356 8.53 -44.24 -10.57
CA ALA A 356 7.34 -43.90 -9.81
C ALA A 356 6.09 -43.66 -10.68
N ALA A 357 6.27 -43.42 -11.99
CA ALA A 357 5.21 -43.00 -12.91
C ALA A 357 4.42 -41.77 -12.40
N THR A 358 5.13 -40.81 -11.81
CA THR A 358 4.54 -39.59 -11.25
C THR A 358 4.71 -38.39 -12.19
N THR A 359 3.93 -37.34 -11.94
CA THR A 359 4.16 -35.99 -12.49
C THR A 359 4.34 -35.05 -11.32
N GLU A 360 5.36 -34.21 -11.37
CA GLU A 360 5.66 -33.23 -10.34
C GLU A 360 5.91 -31.86 -10.97
N THR A 361 5.65 -30.80 -10.20
CA THR A 361 5.96 -29.43 -10.59
C THR A 361 6.83 -28.80 -9.52
N CYS A 362 7.93 -28.17 -9.93
CA CYS A 362 8.88 -27.54 -9.01
C CYS A 362 9.42 -26.23 -9.59
N GLU A 363 9.92 -25.36 -8.71
CA GLU A 363 10.70 -24.20 -9.11
C GLU A 363 12.18 -24.60 -9.12
N GLU A 364 12.85 -24.38 -10.24
CA GLU A 364 14.28 -24.67 -10.40
C GLU A 364 14.98 -23.50 -11.11
N VAL A 365 16.30 -23.42 -10.96
CA VAL A 365 17.13 -22.46 -11.69
C VAL A 365 17.78 -23.19 -12.86
N ILE A 366 17.54 -22.69 -14.08
CA ILE A 366 18.11 -23.23 -15.30
C ILE A 366 19.05 -22.19 -15.90
N SER A 367 20.30 -22.57 -16.11
CA SER A 367 21.28 -21.76 -16.81
C SER A 367 21.05 -21.87 -18.32
N GLY A 368 20.84 -20.75 -18.99
CA GLY A 368 20.80 -20.70 -20.45
C GLY A 368 22.20 -20.76 -21.07
N ALA A 369 22.27 -20.90 -22.39
CA ALA A 369 23.53 -20.91 -23.14
C ALA A 369 24.30 -19.58 -23.09
N ASP A 370 23.59 -18.48 -22.82
CA ASP A 370 24.16 -17.15 -22.55
C ASP A 370 24.81 -17.03 -21.16
N GLY A 371 24.69 -18.06 -20.32
CA GLY A 371 25.14 -18.04 -18.93
C GLY A 371 24.18 -17.33 -17.99
N GLU A 372 23.03 -16.84 -18.47
CA GLU A 372 22.01 -16.26 -17.59
C GLU A 372 21.26 -17.35 -16.83
N GLU A 373 21.10 -17.15 -15.53
CA GLU A 373 20.27 -17.98 -14.68
C GLU A 373 18.80 -17.53 -14.76
N ARG A 374 17.93 -18.46 -15.14
CA ARG A 374 16.48 -18.25 -15.22
C ARG A 374 15.78 -19.10 -14.17
N THR A 375 14.88 -18.50 -13.41
CA THR A 375 14.00 -19.27 -12.52
C THR A 375 12.84 -19.81 -13.34
N CYS A 376 12.73 -21.12 -13.44
CA CYS A 376 11.69 -21.80 -14.20
C CYS A 376 10.73 -22.54 -13.27
N LEU A 377 9.43 -22.49 -13.59
CA LEU A 377 8.44 -23.41 -13.06
C LEU A 377 8.37 -24.60 -14.02
N THR A 378 8.95 -25.72 -13.61
CA THR A 378 9.07 -26.92 -14.45
C THR A 378 8.11 -28.00 -13.98
N THR A 379 7.21 -28.41 -14.87
CA THR A 379 6.41 -29.63 -14.74
C THR A 379 7.10 -30.75 -15.51
N ARG A 380 7.42 -31.84 -14.82
CA ARG A 380 8.08 -33.02 -15.39
C ARG A 380 7.36 -34.28 -14.98
N GLY A 381 7.20 -35.22 -15.91
CA GLY A 381 6.43 -36.42 -15.68
C GLY A 381 6.81 -37.58 -16.57
N CYS A 382 6.33 -38.77 -16.20
CA CYS A 382 6.49 -39.98 -17.01
C CYS A 382 5.66 -39.85 -18.29
N LEU A 383 6.31 -39.95 -19.45
CA LEU A 383 5.65 -40.00 -20.75
C LEU A 383 5.11 -41.41 -20.98
N GLN A 384 3.80 -41.50 -21.18
CA GLN A 384 3.12 -42.75 -21.49
C GLN A 384 2.51 -42.71 -22.89
N ILE A 385 2.77 -43.74 -23.68
CA ILE A 385 2.21 -43.92 -25.02
C ILE A 385 1.51 -45.28 -25.05
N ALA A 386 0.23 -45.30 -25.42
CA ALA A 386 -0.61 -46.52 -25.41
C ALA A 386 -0.61 -47.29 -24.08
N GLY A 387 -0.45 -46.58 -22.95
CA GLY A 387 -0.41 -47.18 -21.60
C GLY A 387 0.95 -47.74 -21.19
N GLU A 388 1.96 -47.70 -22.05
CA GLU A 388 3.33 -48.11 -21.76
C GLU A 388 4.22 -46.91 -21.46
N ARG A 389 5.23 -47.11 -20.60
CA ARG A 389 6.21 -46.07 -20.27
C ARG A 389 7.13 -45.87 -21.48
N ALA A 390 7.04 -44.71 -22.10
CA ALA A 390 7.85 -44.34 -23.26
C ALA A 390 9.07 -43.47 -22.89
N GLY A 391 9.02 -42.78 -21.74
CA GLY A 391 10.14 -41.95 -21.27
C GLY A 391 9.70 -40.85 -20.31
N VAL A 392 10.20 -39.63 -20.49
CA VAL A 392 9.83 -38.46 -19.70
C VAL A 392 9.47 -37.29 -20.59
N PHE A 393 8.61 -36.41 -20.09
CA PHE A 393 8.38 -35.08 -20.67
C PHE A 393 8.68 -34.01 -19.63
N ALA A 394 9.01 -32.81 -20.10
CA ALA A 394 9.09 -31.63 -19.27
C ALA A 394 8.58 -30.39 -20.00
N ILE A 395 7.91 -29.54 -19.25
CA ILE A 395 7.44 -28.22 -19.66
C ILE A 395 8.01 -27.23 -18.65
N ALA A 396 8.89 -26.34 -19.08
CA ALA A 396 9.51 -25.34 -18.22
C ALA A 396 9.10 -23.93 -18.67
N ARG A 397 8.45 -23.20 -17.75
CA ARG A 397 8.07 -21.80 -17.96
C ARG A 397 9.04 -20.88 -17.24
N ASP A 398 9.60 -19.92 -17.95
CA ASP A 398 10.40 -18.86 -17.34
C ASP A 398 9.51 -17.94 -16.48
N ILE A 399 9.75 -17.92 -15.18
CA ILE A 399 9.07 -17.08 -14.20
C ILE A 399 10.02 -16.05 -13.58
N SER A 400 11.19 -15.81 -14.18
CA SER A 400 12.22 -14.90 -13.66
C SER A 400 11.67 -13.47 -13.52
N ALA A 401 10.98 -12.98 -14.54
CA ALA A 401 10.33 -11.65 -14.51
C ALA A 401 9.27 -11.56 -13.40
N ARG A 402 8.45 -12.62 -13.24
CA ARG A 402 7.45 -12.69 -12.17
C ARG A 402 8.10 -12.69 -10.80
N LYS A 403 9.15 -13.50 -10.57
CA LYS A 403 9.89 -13.56 -9.30
C LYS A 403 10.63 -12.24 -9.00
N ALA A 404 11.13 -11.55 -10.01
CA ALA A 404 11.71 -10.21 -9.85
C ALA A 404 10.63 -9.19 -9.43
N ALA A 405 9.46 -9.20 -10.07
CA ALA A 405 8.33 -8.34 -9.71
C ALA A 405 7.80 -8.64 -8.29
N GLU A 406 7.66 -9.91 -7.92
CA GLU A 406 7.26 -10.32 -6.56
C GLU A 406 8.26 -9.87 -5.50
N ARG A 407 9.57 -9.99 -5.77
CA ARG A 407 10.61 -9.47 -4.87
C ARG A 407 10.57 -7.95 -4.79
N ARG A 408 10.29 -7.26 -5.89
CA ARG A 408 10.11 -5.79 -5.90
C ARG A 408 8.91 -5.35 -5.06
N LEU A 409 7.75 -5.98 -5.23
CA LEU A 409 6.55 -5.70 -4.45
C LEU A 409 6.74 -5.99 -2.96
N ARG A 410 7.39 -7.11 -2.61
CA ARG A 410 7.74 -7.43 -1.23
C ARG A 410 8.61 -6.35 -0.59
N ARG A 411 9.66 -5.89 -1.30
CA ARG A 411 10.51 -4.79 -0.86
C ARG A 411 9.71 -3.51 -0.64
N LEU A 412 8.94 -3.05 -1.63
CA LEU A 412 8.12 -1.84 -1.51
C LEU A 412 7.14 -1.93 -0.34
N SER A 413 6.43 -3.04 -0.19
CA SER A 413 5.52 -3.29 0.95
C SER A 413 6.26 -3.22 2.29
N GLY A 414 7.45 -3.81 2.38
CA GLY A 414 8.32 -3.73 3.55
C GLY A 414 8.68 -2.30 3.93
N PHE A 415 9.03 -1.46 2.96
CA PHE A 415 9.33 -0.05 3.20
C PHE A 415 8.11 0.81 3.51
N PHE A 416 6.94 0.52 2.92
CA PHE A 416 5.69 1.21 3.30
C PHE A 416 5.35 0.94 4.76
N ASN A 417 5.53 -0.31 5.21
CA ASN A 417 5.38 -0.66 6.61
C ASN A 417 6.45 0.04 7.48
N ALA A 418 7.69 0.15 7.00
CA ALA A 418 8.74 0.89 7.70
C ALA A 418 8.40 2.38 7.86
N LEU A 419 7.83 3.02 6.83
CA LEU A 419 7.36 4.40 6.88
C LEU A 419 6.26 4.55 7.94
N ALA A 420 5.23 3.70 7.89
CA ALA A 420 4.12 3.74 8.85
C ALA A 420 4.59 3.55 10.30
N LEU A 421 5.47 2.57 10.55
CA LEU A 421 6.03 2.32 11.89
C LEU A 421 6.96 3.45 12.35
N THR A 422 7.71 4.07 11.44
CA THR A 422 8.53 5.25 11.76
C THR A 422 7.62 6.41 12.18
N ASN A 423 6.52 6.64 11.46
CA ASN A 423 5.54 7.66 11.82
C ASN A 423 4.88 7.42 13.18
N GLN A 424 4.59 6.16 13.54
CA GLN A 424 4.16 5.81 14.90
C GLN A 424 5.26 6.06 15.93
N ALA A 425 6.51 5.71 15.63
CA ALA A 425 7.65 5.96 16.52
C ALA A 425 7.86 7.46 16.77
N ILE A 426 7.66 8.31 15.76
CA ILE A 426 7.73 9.78 15.89
C ILE A 426 6.73 10.29 16.94
N MET A 427 5.52 9.72 17.00
CA MET A 427 4.49 10.16 17.93
C MET A 427 4.80 9.83 19.39
N HIS A 428 5.56 8.76 19.63
CA HIS A 428 5.83 8.23 20.98
C HIS A 428 7.27 8.42 21.45
N ALA A 429 8.16 8.94 20.60
CA ALA A 429 9.56 9.12 20.96
C ALA A 429 9.75 10.21 22.02
N GLU A 430 10.54 9.89 23.05
CA GLU A 430 10.87 10.80 24.16
C GLU A 430 12.04 11.74 23.84
N SER A 431 12.89 11.35 22.88
CA SER A 431 14.04 12.13 22.43
C SER A 431 14.33 11.92 20.95
N ALA A 432 15.08 12.86 20.37
CA ALA A 432 15.57 12.75 19.00
C ALA A 432 16.47 11.52 18.83
N GLU A 433 17.39 11.27 19.76
CA GLU A 433 18.32 10.14 19.71
C GLU A 433 17.58 8.79 19.69
N ALA A 434 16.55 8.64 20.54
CA ALA A 434 15.74 7.43 20.60
C ALA A 434 14.97 7.21 19.29
N LEU A 435 14.41 8.27 18.70
CA LEU A 435 13.73 8.19 17.41
C LEU A 435 14.68 7.75 16.29
N LEU A 436 15.86 8.38 16.18
CA LEU A 436 16.82 8.08 15.12
C LEU A 436 17.29 6.63 15.18
N ALA A 437 17.60 6.12 16.37
CA ALA A 437 17.92 4.71 16.58
C ALA A 437 16.78 3.80 16.16
N ARG A 438 15.54 4.13 16.56
CA ARG A 438 14.36 3.33 16.23
C ARG A 438 14.05 3.32 14.73
N ALA A 439 14.23 4.44 14.03
CA ALA A 439 14.03 4.53 12.59
C ALA A 439 15.00 3.61 11.82
N CYS A 440 16.29 3.61 12.18
CA CYS A 440 17.27 2.70 11.58
C CYS A 440 16.88 1.23 11.79
N GLU A 441 16.44 0.86 13.00
CA GLU A 441 16.01 -0.51 13.31
C GLU A 441 14.78 -0.94 12.50
N ILE A 442 13.76 -0.08 12.43
CA ILE A 442 12.52 -0.35 11.69
C ILE A 442 12.83 -0.61 10.21
N VAL A 443 13.69 0.23 9.61
CA VAL A 443 14.02 0.13 8.19
C VAL A 443 14.84 -1.13 7.90
N VAL A 444 15.80 -1.51 8.74
CA VAL A 444 16.53 -2.78 8.58
C VAL A 444 15.62 -3.98 8.77
N ARG A 445 14.73 -3.94 9.76
CA ARG A 445 13.83 -5.06 10.08
C ARG A 445 12.78 -5.32 9.00
N HIS A 446 12.30 -4.28 8.33
CA HIS A 446 11.19 -4.38 7.38
C HIS A 446 11.57 -4.15 5.92
N GLY A 447 12.67 -3.44 5.63
CA GLY A 447 13.05 -2.98 4.29
C GLY A 447 13.99 -3.89 3.50
N GLU A 448 14.25 -5.13 3.95
CA GLU A 448 15.22 -6.07 3.32
C GLU A 448 16.60 -5.45 3.03
N VAL A 449 16.99 -4.39 3.75
CA VAL A 449 18.32 -3.78 3.66
C VAL A 449 19.22 -4.36 4.73
N ASP A 450 20.49 -4.53 4.37
CA ASP A 450 21.47 -5.13 5.25
C ASP A 450 21.92 -4.17 6.35
N GLY A 451 21.78 -2.86 6.15
CA GLY A 451 22.13 -1.87 7.17
C GLY A 451 21.57 -0.48 6.89
N ALA A 452 21.26 0.24 7.97
CA ALA A 452 20.82 1.62 7.92
C ALA A 452 21.47 2.42 9.05
N TRP A 453 21.77 3.69 8.80
CA TRP A 453 22.37 4.56 9.81
C TRP A 453 22.04 6.03 9.55
N ILE A 454 22.11 6.83 10.60
CA ILE A 454 21.92 8.27 10.54
C ILE A 454 23.17 8.94 11.11
N GLY A 455 23.67 9.93 10.39
CA GLY A 455 24.79 10.76 10.81
C GLY A 455 24.44 12.23 10.82
N LEU A 456 24.98 12.97 11.80
CA LEU A 456 24.85 14.42 11.90
C LEU A 456 26.20 15.09 11.66
N LEU A 457 26.18 16.29 11.08
CA LEU A 457 27.38 17.09 10.83
C LEU A 457 27.98 17.60 12.16
N ASP A 458 29.30 17.44 12.32
CA ASP A 458 30.07 18.06 13.40
C ASP A 458 30.58 19.46 13.02
N ALA A 459 31.21 20.16 13.97
CA ALA A 459 31.70 21.53 13.76
C ALA A 459 32.86 21.59 12.76
N GLU A 460 33.56 20.48 12.54
CA GLU A 460 34.75 20.34 11.72
C GLU A 460 34.45 19.87 10.28
N GLY A 461 33.17 19.67 9.92
CA GLY A 461 32.74 19.27 8.58
C GLY A 461 32.81 17.76 8.32
N TRP A 462 32.73 16.94 9.36
CA TRP A 462 32.63 15.48 9.27
C TRP A 462 31.25 15.00 9.71
N ILE A 463 30.85 13.87 9.15
CA ILE A 463 29.59 13.22 9.50
C ILE A 463 29.86 12.27 10.68
N ARG A 464 29.26 12.56 11.83
CA ARG A 464 29.30 11.72 13.03
C ARG A 464 28.07 10.84 13.08
N VAL A 465 28.27 9.53 13.15
CA VAL A 465 27.18 8.55 13.30
C VAL A 465 26.49 8.78 14.65
N VAL A 466 25.16 8.89 14.63
CA VAL A 466 24.32 9.07 15.83
C VAL A 466 23.39 7.89 16.08
N ALA A 467 23.12 7.09 15.05
CA ALA A 467 22.30 5.88 15.11
C ALA A 467 22.70 4.94 13.97
N ASP A 468 22.67 3.64 14.22
CA ASP A 468 22.91 2.60 13.21
C ASP A 468 22.16 1.30 13.55
N SER A 469 21.95 0.47 12.54
CA SER A 469 21.35 -0.86 12.67
C SER A 469 21.80 -1.78 11.54
N GLY A 470 21.75 -3.10 11.78
CA GLY A 470 22.21 -4.13 10.85
C GLY A 470 23.72 -4.18 10.67
N SER A 471 24.17 -4.59 9.48
CA SER A 471 25.58 -4.67 9.08
C SER A 471 26.30 -3.30 9.04
N ALA A 472 25.56 -2.19 9.15
CA ALA A 472 26.13 -0.85 9.14
C ALA A 472 27.08 -0.60 10.33
N GLY A 473 26.81 -1.12 11.52
CA GLY A 473 27.62 -0.82 12.72
C GLY A 473 29.10 -1.24 12.61
N GLU A 474 29.35 -2.50 12.26
CA GLU A 474 30.72 -3.00 12.03
C GLU A 474 31.38 -2.27 10.86
N TYR A 475 30.63 -2.04 9.78
CA TYR A 475 31.12 -1.31 8.62
C TYR A 475 31.45 0.15 8.92
N LEU A 476 30.79 0.83 9.87
CA LEU A 476 31.01 2.25 10.18
C LEU A 476 32.11 2.48 11.21
N THR A 477 32.54 1.44 11.92
CA THR A 477 33.58 1.56 12.94
C THR A 477 34.88 2.13 12.35
N GLY A 478 35.36 3.24 12.91
CA GLY A 478 36.56 3.95 12.45
C GLY A 478 36.45 4.61 11.07
N LEU A 479 35.27 4.65 10.45
CA LEU A 479 35.03 5.34 9.18
C LEU A 479 34.91 6.85 9.42
N ARG A 480 35.60 7.65 8.61
CA ARG A 480 35.39 9.10 8.54
C ARG A 480 34.82 9.47 7.19
N ILE A 481 33.76 10.27 7.20
CA ILE A 481 33.10 10.78 6.00
C ILE A 481 33.09 12.29 6.09
N SER A 482 33.58 12.97 5.05
CA SER A 482 33.61 14.43 4.99
C SER A 482 32.51 14.97 4.09
N ILE A 483 32.12 16.23 4.30
CA ILE A 483 31.31 16.97 3.33
C ILE A 483 32.17 17.72 2.29
N ASP A 484 33.49 17.76 2.46
CA ASP A 484 34.40 18.47 1.54
C ASP A 484 34.55 17.74 0.21
N ALA A 485 34.18 18.39 -0.88
CA ALA A 485 34.26 17.82 -2.23
C ALA A 485 35.69 17.70 -2.76
N GLN A 486 36.69 18.30 -2.10
CA GLN A 486 38.10 18.18 -2.47
C GLN A 486 38.80 16.99 -1.80
N ARG A 487 38.12 16.33 -0.85
CA ARG A 487 38.63 15.15 -0.16
C ARG A 487 38.02 13.89 -0.75
N GLU A 488 38.83 12.84 -0.84
CA GLU A 488 38.34 11.55 -1.31
C GLU A 488 37.20 11.04 -0.40
N GLU A 489 37.26 11.34 0.90
CA GLU A 489 36.24 10.98 1.89
C GLU A 489 34.91 11.74 1.74
N GLY A 490 34.82 12.72 0.83
CA GLY A 490 33.60 13.47 0.55
C GLY A 490 32.97 13.18 -0.81
N HIS A 491 33.58 12.33 -1.64
CA HIS A 491 33.05 11.99 -2.97
C HIS A 491 31.86 11.02 -2.93
N GLY A 492 31.72 10.24 -1.85
CA GLY A 492 30.69 9.22 -1.72
C GLY A 492 29.26 9.77 -1.62
N PRO A 493 28.25 8.88 -1.71
CA PRO A 493 26.84 9.25 -1.67
C PRO A 493 26.47 10.14 -0.47
N ASN A 494 27.03 9.83 0.71
CA ASN A 494 26.78 10.59 1.94
C ASN A 494 27.24 12.06 1.84
N GLY A 495 28.45 12.30 1.34
CA GLY A 495 28.98 13.65 1.17
C GLY A 495 28.21 14.42 0.09
N ALA A 496 27.81 13.75 -0.99
CA ALA A 496 26.99 14.36 -2.04
C ALA A 496 25.59 14.75 -1.54
N ALA A 497 24.90 13.87 -0.79
CA ALA A 497 23.58 14.16 -0.23
C ALA A 497 23.62 15.35 0.74
N MET A 498 24.66 15.44 1.57
CA MET A 498 24.88 16.57 2.47
C MET A 498 25.07 17.90 1.73
N ARG A 499 25.89 17.91 0.67
CA ARG A 499 26.19 19.13 -0.09
C ARG A 499 25.03 19.59 -0.98
N ASP A 500 24.45 18.66 -1.73
CA ASP A 500 23.46 18.97 -2.74
C ASP A 500 22.04 19.10 -2.14
N GLY A 501 21.81 18.55 -0.95
CA GLY A 501 20.50 18.55 -0.29
C GLY A 501 19.44 17.72 -1.01
N ARG A 502 19.85 16.73 -1.82
CA ARG A 502 19.00 15.79 -2.55
C ARG A 502 19.50 14.35 -2.36
N PRO A 503 18.65 13.33 -2.53
CA PRO A 503 19.07 11.94 -2.45
C PRO A 503 20.24 11.64 -3.38
N ALA A 504 21.22 10.90 -2.89
CA ALA A 504 22.38 10.45 -3.66
C ALA A 504 22.46 8.92 -3.63
N ILE A 505 22.38 8.30 -4.82
CA ILE A 505 22.24 6.85 -4.98
C ILE A 505 23.47 6.28 -5.69
N CYS A 506 23.91 5.12 -5.23
CA CYS A 506 24.98 4.32 -5.82
C CYS A 506 24.54 2.86 -5.86
N ASN A 507 24.00 2.44 -7.01
CA ASN A 507 23.46 1.09 -7.18
C ASN A 507 24.52 0.03 -7.48
N ASP A 508 25.77 0.43 -7.78
CA ASP A 508 26.92 -0.48 -7.86
C ASP A 508 28.12 0.11 -7.11
N PHE A 509 28.13 -0.12 -5.80
CA PHE A 509 29.09 0.46 -4.87
C PHE A 509 30.53 0.00 -5.13
N LEU A 510 30.74 -1.18 -5.70
CA LEU A 510 32.08 -1.75 -5.87
C LEU A 510 32.76 -1.34 -7.18
N THR A 511 32.02 -0.74 -8.12
CA THR A 511 32.54 -0.26 -9.40
C THR A 511 32.51 1.26 -9.53
N ASP A 512 31.68 1.96 -8.74
CA ASP A 512 31.58 3.42 -8.77
C ASP A 512 32.89 4.11 -8.33
N PRO A 513 33.49 4.99 -9.16
CA PRO A 513 34.70 5.73 -8.79
C PRO A 513 34.54 6.60 -7.55
N ARG A 514 33.33 7.10 -7.27
CA ARG A 514 33.02 7.96 -6.12
C ARG A 514 33.19 7.25 -4.78
N THR A 515 33.10 5.92 -4.76
CA THR A 515 33.16 5.11 -3.54
C THR A 515 34.53 4.48 -3.29
N ARG A 516 35.50 4.73 -4.17
CA ARG A 516 36.84 4.09 -4.18
C ARG A 516 37.52 3.98 -2.81
N PRO A 517 37.53 5.02 -1.95
CA PRO A 517 38.16 4.93 -0.62
C PRO A 517 37.55 3.85 0.30
N TRP A 518 36.31 3.46 0.05
CA TRP A 518 35.54 2.54 0.90
C TRP A 518 35.28 1.18 0.25
N GLN A 519 35.65 0.95 -1.01
CA GLN A 519 35.36 -0.31 -1.71
C GLN A 519 35.96 -1.54 -1.02
N GLY A 520 37.19 -1.44 -0.49
CA GLY A 520 37.86 -2.56 0.18
C GLY A 520 37.09 -3.05 1.42
N ARG A 521 36.64 -2.12 2.25
CA ARG A 521 35.83 -2.41 3.44
C ARG A 521 34.39 -2.79 3.08
N ALA A 522 33.81 -2.19 2.05
CA ALA A 522 32.47 -2.55 1.56
C ALA A 522 32.41 -4.01 1.07
N ARG A 523 33.47 -4.51 0.42
CA ARG A 523 33.59 -5.93 0.05
C ARG A 523 33.56 -6.86 1.26
N ALA A 524 34.28 -6.52 2.31
CA ALA A 524 34.32 -7.32 3.54
C ALA A 524 32.97 -7.33 4.26
N ALA A 525 32.22 -6.23 4.20
CA ALA A 525 30.89 -6.09 4.81
C ALA A 525 29.73 -6.55 3.91
N GLY A 526 30.00 -7.04 2.69
CA GLY A 526 28.95 -7.49 1.76
C GLY A 526 28.14 -6.37 1.08
N ILE A 527 28.56 -5.11 1.18
CA ILE A 527 27.83 -3.96 0.65
C ILE A 527 28.04 -3.84 -0.87
N ARG A 528 26.93 -3.79 -1.62
CA ARG A 528 26.91 -3.70 -3.08
C ARG A 528 26.16 -2.49 -3.62
N ALA A 529 25.25 -1.91 -2.84
CA ALA A 529 24.56 -0.67 -3.17
C ALA A 529 24.42 0.23 -1.93
N SER A 530 24.30 1.54 -2.15
CA SER A 530 24.06 2.53 -1.10
C SER A 530 23.11 3.63 -1.57
N ALA A 531 22.27 4.10 -0.66
CA ALA A 531 21.43 5.28 -0.84
C ALA A 531 21.59 6.21 0.37
N ALA A 532 21.71 7.51 0.11
CA ALA A 532 21.90 8.53 1.13
C ALA A 532 20.87 9.66 0.94
N PHE A 533 20.13 9.97 2.01
CA PHE A 533 19.02 10.91 2.02
C PHE A 533 19.32 12.05 2.99
N PRO A 534 19.12 13.32 2.60
CA PRO A 534 19.41 14.46 3.48
C PRO A 534 18.41 14.53 4.65
N VAL A 535 18.93 14.67 5.85
CA VAL A 535 18.16 14.96 7.07
C VAL A 535 18.26 16.45 7.38
N ARG A 536 17.12 17.09 7.55
CA ARG A 536 17.00 18.55 7.70
C ARG A 536 16.55 18.94 9.09
N ARG A 537 16.94 20.16 9.49
CA ARG A 537 16.44 20.85 10.67
C ARG A 537 16.31 22.33 10.36
N ALA A 538 15.12 22.90 10.56
CA ALA A 538 14.75 24.25 10.17
C ALA A 538 15.10 24.57 8.70
N GLY A 539 14.88 23.59 7.81
CA GLY A 539 15.19 23.68 6.38
C GLY A 539 16.65 23.45 5.98
N ALA A 540 17.61 23.58 6.91
CA ALA A 540 19.03 23.33 6.65
C ALA A 540 19.37 21.83 6.70
N VAL A 541 20.25 21.34 5.83
CA VAL A 541 20.73 19.96 5.87
C VAL A 541 21.72 19.81 7.02
N VAL A 542 21.36 19.02 8.03
CA VAL A 542 22.15 18.83 9.26
C VAL A 542 22.73 17.44 9.38
N GLY A 543 22.30 16.52 8.52
CA GLY A 543 22.71 15.13 8.56
C GLY A 543 22.27 14.34 7.33
N VAL A 544 22.55 13.05 7.39
CA VAL A 544 22.23 12.10 6.33
C VAL A 544 21.63 10.84 6.94
N PHE A 545 20.60 10.30 6.30
CA PHE A 545 20.04 8.99 6.55
C PHE A 545 20.47 8.06 5.41
N SER A 546 21.17 6.99 5.73
CA SER A 546 21.89 6.19 4.74
C SER A 546 21.63 4.71 4.91
N LEU A 547 21.46 4.04 3.77
CA LEU A 547 21.12 2.63 3.68
C LEU A 547 22.15 1.89 2.82
N TYR A 548 22.35 0.62 3.13
CA TYR A 548 23.22 -0.31 2.41
C TYR A 548 22.47 -1.59 2.06
N ALA A 549 22.73 -2.09 0.85
CA ALA A 549 22.17 -3.35 0.37
C ALA A 549 23.26 -4.24 -0.26
N ALA A 550 23.10 -5.56 -0.16
CA ALA A 550 23.99 -6.57 -0.71
C ALA A 550 23.69 -6.90 -2.18
N GLN A 551 22.65 -6.30 -2.76
CA GLN A 551 22.28 -6.46 -4.16
C GLN A 551 22.64 -5.20 -4.98
N VAL A 552 23.20 -5.40 -6.18
CA VAL A 552 23.39 -4.33 -7.17
C VAL A 552 22.03 -3.93 -7.75
N GLY A 553 21.80 -2.63 -7.97
CA GLY A 553 20.52 -2.15 -8.49
C GLY A 553 19.36 -2.25 -7.50
N PHE A 554 19.65 -2.28 -6.20
CA PHE A 554 18.63 -2.46 -5.17
C PHE A 554 17.65 -1.27 -5.08
N PHE A 555 18.14 -0.03 -5.24
CA PHE A 555 17.36 1.20 -5.07
C PHE A 555 16.79 1.67 -6.42
N ASP A 556 15.52 1.36 -6.66
CA ASP A 556 14.76 1.88 -7.80
C ASP A 556 14.07 3.22 -7.47
N GLN A 557 13.45 3.85 -8.47
CA GLN A 557 12.89 5.19 -8.34
C GLN A 557 11.78 5.28 -7.28
N GLU A 558 10.86 4.31 -7.25
CA GLU A 558 9.77 4.25 -6.29
C GLU A 558 10.32 4.10 -4.86
N LEU A 559 11.34 3.27 -4.67
CA LEU A 559 11.98 3.11 -3.37
C LEU A 559 12.74 4.38 -2.94
N ILE A 560 13.39 5.07 -3.87
CA ILE A 560 14.06 6.35 -3.60
C ILE A 560 13.06 7.40 -3.12
N GLU A 561 11.88 7.49 -3.75
CA GLU A 561 10.82 8.42 -3.35
C GLU A 561 10.30 8.10 -1.94
N LEU A 562 9.99 6.83 -1.68
CA LEU A 562 9.49 6.37 -0.38
C LEU A 562 10.49 6.56 0.76
N LEU A 563 11.78 6.28 0.52
CA LEU A 563 12.84 6.55 1.49
C LEU A 563 13.10 8.05 1.67
N GLY A 564 12.86 8.85 0.63
CA GLY A 564 12.85 10.30 0.70
C GLY A 564 11.76 10.83 1.63
N GLU A 565 10.54 10.26 1.55
CA GLU A 565 9.44 10.57 2.48
C GLU A 565 9.84 10.21 3.91
N LEU A 566 10.42 9.02 4.14
CA LEU A 566 10.88 8.61 5.47
C LEU A 566 11.94 9.57 6.04
N ALA A 567 12.90 10.00 5.23
CA ALA A 567 13.89 11.00 5.64
C ALA A 567 13.25 12.37 5.93
N SER A 568 12.19 12.74 5.20
CA SER A 568 11.40 13.95 5.45
C SER A 568 10.65 13.87 6.78
N ASP A 569 10.02 12.73 7.09
CA ASP A 569 9.31 12.50 8.35
C ASP A 569 10.28 12.56 9.55
N ILE A 570 11.47 11.97 9.42
CA ILE A 570 12.54 12.11 10.42
C ILE A 570 12.94 13.59 10.58
N SER A 571 13.10 14.32 9.48
CA SER A 571 13.46 15.75 9.51
C SER A 571 12.39 16.58 10.24
N PHE A 572 11.11 16.32 9.96
CA PHE A 572 9.99 16.96 10.63
C PHE A 572 9.98 16.68 12.14
N ALA A 573 10.23 15.43 12.53
CA ALA A 573 10.30 15.06 13.94
C ALA A 573 11.45 15.76 14.68
N LEU A 574 12.62 15.89 14.06
CA LEU A 574 13.76 16.62 14.64
C LEU A 574 13.46 18.10 14.88
N ASP A 575 12.68 18.73 14.00
CA ASP A 575 12.21 20.10 14.20
C ASP A 575 11.29 20.20 15.42
N LYS A 576 10.32 19.29 15.54
CA LYS A 576 9.41 19.21 16.69
C LYS A 576 10.16 19.05 18.03
N PHE A 577 11.16 18.16 18.09
CA PHE A 577 11.99 18.00 19.30
C PHE A 577 12.82 19.26 19.62
N GLY A 578 13.26 19.97 18.58
CA GLY A 578 13.94 21.25 18.72
C GLY A 578 13.06 22.34 19.32
N ASP A 579 11.80 22.41 18.91
CA ASP A 579 10.83 23.38 19.41
C ASP A 579 10.40 23.09 20.84
N ASP A 580 10.12 21.82 21.18
CA ASP A 580 9.72 21.46 22.54
C ASP A 580 10.86 21.74 23.54
N SER A 581 12.10 21.46 23.15
CA SER A 581 13.30 21.79 23.94
C SER A 581 13.50 23.30 24.11
N ARG A 582 13.11 24.12 23.13
CA ARG A 582 13.16 25.59 23.23
C ARG A 582 12.07 26.10 24.17
N ARG A 583 10.85 25.56 24.05
CA ARG A 583 9.71 25.92 24.88
C ARG A 583 9.95 25.62 26.36
N ARG A 584 10.40 24.40 26.70
CA ARG A 584 10.72 24.01 28.09
C ARG A 584 11.79 24.91 28.70
N ARG A 585 12.81 25.30 27.93
CA ARG A 585 13.85 26.24 28.38
C ARG A 585 13.30 27.65 28.62
N ALA A 586 12.40 28.13 27.78
CA ALA A 586 11.76 29.43 27.97
C ALA A 586 10.86 29.44 29.23
N GLU A 587 10.07 28.38 29.44
CA GLU A 587 9.22 28.22 30.62
C GLU A 587 10.04 28.15 31.91
N ALA A 588 11.11 27.34 31.94
CA ALA A 588 12.04 27.28 33.08
C ALA A 588 12.75 28.62 33.32
N GLY A 589 13.12 29.35 32.26
CA GLY A 589 13.72 30.67 32.36
C GLY A 589 12.78 31.72 32.96
N LEU A 590 11.49 31.68 32.60
CA LEU A 590 10.46 32.56 33.17
C LEU A 590 10.23 32.26 34.65
N GLN A 591 10.12 30.98 35.01
CA GLN A 591 9.95 30.56 36.40
C GLN A 591 11.12 31.04 37.27
N GLY A 592 12.36 30.83 36.82
CA GLY A 592 13.54 31.31 37.54
C GLY A 592 13.67 32.85 37.58
N ALA A 593 13.06 33.59 36.64
CA ALA A 593 13.00 35.05 36.71
C ALA A 593 11.97 35.54 37.76
N LEU A 594 10.81 34.90 37.86
CA LEU A 594 9.78 35.22 38.86
C LEU A 594 10.29 34.98 40.29
N GLU A 595 10.97 33.87 40.54
CA GLU A 595 11.54 33.56 41.86
C GLU A 595 12.57 34.60 42.30
N ARG A 596 13.44 35.05 41.39
CA ARG A 596 14.41 36.13 41.66
C ARG A 596 13.73 37.46 41.98
N LEU A 597 12.63 37.79 41.32
CA LEU A 597 11.88 39.02 41.61
C LEU A 597 11.28 38.98 43.03
N HIS A 598 10.71 37.84 43.44
CA HIS A 598 10.20 37.68 44.80
C HIS A 598 11.30 37.79 45.86
N GLU A 599 12.48 37.20 45.61
CA GLU A 599 13.62 37.28 46.53
C GLU A 599 14.12 38.73 46.71
N VAL A 600 14.24 39.48 45.62
CA VAL A 600 14.67 40.89 45.68
C VAL A 600 13.65 41.76 46.41
N SER A 601 12.35 41.54 46.18
CA SER A 601 11.29 42.26 46.90
C SER A 601 11.34 42.01 48.41
N ALA A 602 11.48 40.74 48.82
CA ALA A 602 11.61 40.34 50.22
C ALA A 602 12.80 41.02 50.91
N ARG A 603 13.98 41.04 50.25
CA ARG A 603 15.18 41.71 50.78
C ARG A 603 14.98 43.22 50.93
N LEU A 604 14.34 43.87 49.96
CA LEU A 604 14.12 45.31 50.00
C LEU A 604 13.19 45.72 51.15
N ILE A 605 12.11 44.96 51.37
CA ILE A 605 11.19 45.19 52.49
C ILE A 605 11.91 44.97 53.84
N GLY A 606 12.73 43.93 53.96
CA GLY A 606 13.55 43.68 55.15
C GLY A 606 14.51 44.83 55.48
N VAL A 607 15.28 45.28 54.48
CA VAL A 607 16.22 46.41 54.63
C VAL A 607 15.49 47.69 55.08
N GLN A 608 14.30 47.98 54.54
CA GLN A 608 13.52 49.15 54.95
C GLN A 608 13.07 49.10 56.42
N GLU A 609 12.66 47.94 56.93
CA GLU A 609 12.22 47.83 58.33
C GLU A 609 13.41 47.86 59.31
N ASP A 610 14.57 47.32 58.93
CA ASP A 610 15.81 47.44 59.72
C ASP A 610 16.28 48.90 59.82
N GLU A 611 16.20 49.65 58.72
CA GLU A 611 16.54 51.08 58.72
C GLU A 611 15.58 51.89 59.59
N ARG A 612 14.27 51.62 59.50
CA ARG A 612 13.28 52.24 60.40
C ARG A 612 13.55 51.93 61.86
N ARG A 613 13.97 50.70 62.19
CA ARG A 613 14.34 50.29 63.55
C ARG A 613 15.56 51.05 64.05
N ARG A 614 16.59 51.21 63.20
CA ARG A 614 17.80 51.96 63.52
C ARG A 614 17.48 53.43 63.76
N LEU A 615 16.78 54.08 62.83
CA LEU A 615 16.40 55.49 62.94
C LEU A 615 15.55 55.78 64.18
N ALA A 616 14.59 54.92 64.52
CA ALA A 616 13.78 55.09 65.73
C ALA A 616 14.65 55.05 67.00
N ARG A 617 15.61 54.11 67.07
CA ARG A 617 16.56 54.02 68.19
C ARG A 617 17.46 55.24 68.27
N ASP A 618 18.09 55.64 67.18
CA ASP A 618 19.00 56.79 67.14
C ASP A 618 18.29 58.10 67.53
N LEU A 619 17.04 58.30 67.06
CA LEU A 619 16.22 59.44 67.46
C LEU A 619 15.90 59.44 68.96
N HIS A 620 15.54 58.28 69.51
CA HIS A 620 15.18 58.16 70.92
C HIS A 620 16.41 58.34 71.84
N ASP A 621 17.50 57.63 71.54
CA ASP A 621 18.65 57.53 72.42
C ASP A 621 19.57 58.75 72.31
N ASP A 622 19.74 59.32 71.12
CA ASP A 622 20.68 60.42 70.94
C ASP A 622 19.96 61.78 71.06
N ILE A 623 18.99 62.05 70.17
CA ILE A 623 18.29 63.34 70.16
C ILE A 623 17.36 63.49 71.37
N GLY A 624 16.64 62.42 71.73
CA GLY A 624 15.73 62.42 72.87
C GLY A 624 16.44 62.63 74.21
N GLN A 625 17.58 61.98 74.43
CA GLN A 625 18.35 62.15 75.67
C GLN A 625 19.01 63.54 75.72
N ASN A 626 19.59 64.02 74.62
CA ASN A 626 20.21 65.35 74.55
C ASN A 626 19.19 66.46 74.87
N LEU A 627 17.98 66.40 74.29
CA LEU A 627 16.91 67.35 74.60
C LEU A 627 16.42 67.24 76.04
N THR A 628 16.40 66.03 76.62
CA THR A 628 16.06 65.82 78.03
C THR A 628 17.11 66.46 78.95
N MET A 629 18.39 66.31 78.64
CA MET A 629 19.49 66.92 79.38
C MET A 629 19.47 68.45 79.29
N ILE A 630 19.27 69.00 78.08
CA ILE A 630 19.08 70.44 77.86
C ILE A 630 17.91 70.95 78.71
N LYS A 631 16.78 70.24 78.71
CA LYS A 631 15.62 70.60 79.54
C LYS A 631 15.94 70.61 81.04
N ILE A 632 16.66 69.60 81.55
CA ILE A 632 17.05 69.53 82.98
C ILE A 632 17.95 70.71 83.35
N VAL A 633 18.95 71.04 82.52
CA VAL A 633 19.85 72.18 82.75
C VAL A 633 19.08 73.50 82.78
N LEU A 634 18.19 73.73 81.80
CA LEU A 634 17.37 74.95 81.72
C LEU A 634 16.43 75.08 82.94
N LEU A 635 15.79 73.97 83.36
CA LEU A 635 14.95 73.96 84.57
C LEU A 635 15.77 74.23 85.85
N GLY A 636 16.98 73.67 85.97
CA GLY A 636 17.88 73.94 87.09
C GLY A 636 18.34 75.40 87.16
N MET A 637 18.56 76.04 86.02
CA MET A 637 18.87 77.47 85.91
C MET A 637 17.68 78.34 86.33
N THR A 638 16.45 77.98 85.96
CA THR A 638 15.24 78.71 86.42
C THR A 638 14.99 78.60 87.93
N GLN A 639 15.43 77.51 88.58
CA GLN A 639 15.24 77.30 90.02
C GLN A 639 16.30 78.01 90.88
N SER A 640 17.46 78.36 90.32
CA SER A 640 18.60 78.92 91.06
C SER A 640 18.55 80.45 91.27
N GLY A 641 17.49 81.14 90.82
CA GLY A 641 17.16 82.51 91.25
C GLY A 641 18.08 83.65 90.78
N ALA A 642 18.75 83.52 89.63
CA ALA A 642 19.55 84.62 89.07
C ALA A 642 18.65 85.68 88.41
N TYR A 643 18.61 86.89 88.99
CA TYR A 643 17.87 88.05 88.47
C TYR A 643 18.42 88.48 87.10
N GLY A 644 17.64 88.28 86.03
CA GLY A 644 17.85 88.98 84.74
C GLY A 644 17.57 88.21 83.45
N ALA A 645 17.52 86.87 83.45
CA ALA A 645 17.42 86.06 82.21
C ALA A 645 16.29 84.99 82.22
N ASN A 646 15.23 85.20 83.01
CA ASN A 646 14.23 84.14 83.26
C ASN A 646 13.27 83.87 82.08
N GLU A 647 12.95 84.87 81.25
CA GLU A 647 11.98 84.68 80.15
C GLU A 647 12.58 83.85 79.00
N GLU A 648 13.79 84.17 78.56
CA GLU A 648 14.50 83.49 77.45
C GLU A 648 14.85 82.03 77.80
N ILE A 649 15.24 81.76 79.06
CA ILE A 649 15.53 80.39 79.53
C ILE A 649 14.23 79.56 79.61
N ARG A 650 13.12 80.18 80.04
CA ARG A 650 11.81 79.52 80.07
C ARG A 650 11.32 79.20 78.66
N GLU A 651 11.47 80.14 77.73
CA GLU A 651 11.14 79.94 76.32
C GLU A 651 12.00 78.83 75.69
N ALA A 652 13.31 78.79 75.98
CA ALA A 652 14.19 77.72 75.54
C ALA A 652 13.78 76.35 76.12
N ALA A 653 13.33 76.29 77.38
CA ALA A 653 12.84 75.06 78.01
C ALA A 653 11.52 74.58 77.36
N GLU A 654 10.62 75.50 77.03
CA GLU A 654 9.39 75.18 76.30
C GLU A 654 9.67 74.72 74.86
N ILE A 655 10.64 75.33 74.17
CA ILE A 655 11.08 74.88 72.83
C ILE A 655 11.70 73.48 72.92
N ALA A 656 12.57 73.21 73.91
CA ALA A 656 13.15 71.90 74.13
C ALA A 656 12.07 70.85 74.43
N ASP A 657 11.07 71.18 75.24
CA ASP A 657 9.96 70.27 75.55
C ASP A 657 9.09 69.97 74.31
N ARG A 658 8.69 71.00 73.55
CA ARG A 658 7.96 70.81 72.29
C ARG A 658 8.74 69.99 71.28
N THR A 659 10.06 70.20 71.20
CA THR A 659 10.94 69.44 70.30
C THR A 659 11.09 68.00 70.77
N LEU A 660 11.25 67.76 72.07
CA LEU A 660 11.29 66.42 72.66
C LEU A 660 9.98 65.66 72.40
N GLN A 661 8.84 66.31 72.57
CA GLN A 661 7.53 65.74 72.25
C GLN A 661 7.41 65.38 70.75
N ARG A 662 7.91 66.24 69.84
CA ARG A 662 7.95 65.96 68.39
C ARG A 662 8.89 64.81 68.04
N VAL A 663 10.08 64.74 68.63
CA VAL A 663 11.04 63.63 68.41
C VAL A 663 10.46 62.31 68.91
N ARG A 664 9.83 62.30 70.09
CA ARG A 664 9.12 61.13 70.62
C ARG A 664 7.99 60.70 69.70
N ALA A 665 7.17 61.65 69.20
CA ALA A 665 6.12 61.35 68.24
C ALA A 665 6.67 60.76 66.92
N LEU A 666 7.80 61.27 66.42
CA LEU A 666 8.44 60.76 65.20
C LEU A 666 9.02 59.36 65.40
N SER A 667 9.68 59.12 66.55
CA SER A 667 10.17 57.79 66.93
C SER A 667 9.03 56.77 66.99
N VAL A 668 7.90 57.12 67.62
CA VAL A 668 6.71 56.26 67.72
C VAL A 668 6.10 55.99 66.34
N ALA A 669 6.07 56.98 65.45
CA ALA A 669 5.57 56.81 64.08
C ALA A 669 6.46 55.88 63.24
N LEU A 670 7.78 55.96 63.43
CA LEU A 670 8.76 55.11 62.74
C LEU A 670 8.72 53.67 63.25
N ARG A 671 8.71 53.45 64.57
CA ARG A 671 8.49 52.15 65.22
C ARG A 671 8.00 52.39 66.65
N PRO A 672 6.80 51.91 67.04
CA PRO A 672 6.33 52.10 68.40
C PRO A 672 7.18 51.28 69.38
N PRO A 673 7.78 51.90 70.42
CA PRO A 673 8.55 51.17 71.43
C PRO A 673 7.67 50.17 72.21
N GLN A 674 6.35 50.42 72.29
CA GLN A 674 5.41 49.48 72.90
C GLN A 674 5.35 48.12 72.19
N LEU A 675 5.67 48.06 70.89
CA LEU A 675 5.71 46.80 70.16
C LEU A 675 6.88 45.92 70.61
N ASP A 676 7.99 46.55 71.01
CA ASP A 676 9.21 45.88 71.48
C ASP A 676 9.11 45.49 72.97
N ASP A 677 8.51 46.35 73.82
CA ASP A 677 8.48 46.15 75.28
C ASP A 677 7.18 45.52 75.82
N LEU A 678 6.02 45.81 75.20
CA LEU A 678 4.68 45.43 75.70
C LEU A 678 3.94 44.46 74.77
N GLY A 679 4.45 44.25 73.55
CA GLY A 679 3.90 43.33 72.55
C GLY A 679 2.78 43.93 71.68
N LEU A 680 2.21 43.07 70.83
CA LEU A 680 1.32 43.47 69.74
C LEU A 680 0.01 44.14 70.21
N VAL A 681 -0.65 43.58 71.24
CA VAL A 681 -1.97 44.06 71.69
C VAL A 681 -1.90 45.47 72.28
N PRO A 682 -0.98 45.78 73.22
CA PRO A 682 -0.85 47.14 73.74
C PRO A 682 -0.45 48.14 72.67
N ALA A 683 0.42 47.75 71.73
CA ALA A 683 0.85 48.61 70.62
C ALA A 683 -0.31 48.97 69.68
N LEU A 684 -1.12 47.98 69.27
CA LEU A 684 -2.28 48.21 68.41
C LEU A 684 -3.34 49.09 69.10
N ARG A 685 -3.63 48.83 70.38
CA ARG A 685 -4.60 49.61 71.15
C ARG A 685 -4.15 51.06 71.29
N ALA A 686 -2.91 51.28 71.71
CA ALA A 686 -2.35 52.63 71.86
C ALA A 686 -2.36 53.40 70.52
N HIS A 687 -2.02 52.74 69.42
CA HIS A 687 -2.02 53.36 68.10
C HIS A 687 -3.44 53.69 67.62
N LEU A 688 -4.40 52.79 67.84
CA LEU A 688 -5.81 53.01 67.50
C LEU A 688 -6.37 54.21 68.27
N ASP A 689 -6.20 54.25 69.58
CA ASP A 689 -6.72 55.30 70.45
C ASP A 689 -6.11 56.65 70.09
N THR A 690 -4.78 56.70 69.93
CA THR A 690 -4.06 57.95 69.60
C THR A 690 -4.48 58.50 68.24
N THR A 691 -4.59 57.65 67.22
CA THR A 691 -4.88 58.09 65.86
C THR A 691 -6.34 58.52 65.72
N CYS A 692 -7.28 57.77 66.32
CA CYS A 692 -8.71 58.07 66.25
C CYS A 692 -9.09 59.29 67.08
N HIS A 693 -8.46 59.49 68.25
CA HIS A 693 -8.70 60.66 69.10
C HIS A 693 -8.38 61.97 68.36
N HIS A 694 -7.24 62.03 67.67
CA HIS A 694 -6.87 63.21 66.87
C HIS A 694 -7.75 63.42 65.64
N ALA A 695 -8.30 62.35 65.06
CA ALA A 695 -9.17 62.42 63.89
C ALA A 695 -10.66 62.63 64.24
N GLY A 696 -11.05 62.56 65.52
CA GLY A 696 -12.45 62.66 65.97
C GLY A 696 -13.30 61.43 65.64
N ILE A 697 -12.69 60.26 65.46
CA ILE A 697 -13.35 58.99 65.09
C ILE A 697 -13.56 58.15 66.36
N LYS A 698 -14.73 57.52 66.52
CA LYS A 698 -14.97 56.59 67.64
C LYS A 698 -14.23 55.27 67.40
N ALA A 699 -13.33 54.89 68.29
CA ALA A 699 -12.58 53.64 68.20
C ALA A 699 -13.11 52.57 69.16
N SER A 700 -13.13 51.32 68.72
CA SER A 700 -13.27 50.17 69.61
C SER A 700 -12.25 49.08 69.27
N PHE A 701 -11.68 48.47 70.32
CA PHE A 701 -10.75 47.35 70.20
C PHE A 701 -11.38 46.09 70.78
N VAL A 702 -11.44 45.02 69.99
CA VAL A 702 -12.10 43.75 70.36
C VAL A 702 -11.10 42.60 70.29
N GLY A 703 -11.04 41.80 71.35
CA GLY A 703 -10.18 40.62 71.41
C GLY A 703 -8.76 40.90 71.92
N GLY A 704 -7.86 39.96 71.66
CA GLY A 704 -6.46 40.01 72.11
C GLY A 704 -6.19 39.44 73.52
N GLU A 705 -7.21 38.95 74.23
CA GLU A 705 -7.02 38.27 75.52
C GLU A 705 -6.49 36.84 75.33
N GLY A 706 -5.49 36.44 76.12
CA GLY A 706 -4.93 35.08 76.09
C GLY A 706 -4.06 34.73 74.87
N LEU A 707 -3.61 35.72 74.10
CA LEU A 707 -2.72 35.48 72.94
C LEU A 707 -1.35 34.91 73.38
N PRO A 708 -0.85 33.85 72.71
CA PRO A 708 0.51 33.37 72.91
C PRO A 708 1.53 34.39 72.38
N ARG A 709 2.82 34.19 72.69
CA ARG A 709 3.89 35.04 72.18
C ARG A 709 3.94 34.97 70.65
N VAL A 710 3.50 36.05 70.00
CA VAL A 710 3.50 36.17 68.54
C VAL A 710 4.95 36.37 68.05
N PRO A 711 5.40 35.63 67.02
CA PRO A 711 6.70 35.86 66.38
C PRO A 711 6.88 37.31 65.94
N GLU A 712 8.10 37.84 66.06
CA GLU A 712 8.39 39.25 65.80
C GLU A 712 8.01 39.70 64.38
N ASN A 713 8.28 38.85 63.37
CA ASN A 713 7.92 39.11 61.97
C ASN A 713 6.40 39.25 61.77
N ILE A 714 5.59 38.42 62.43
CA ILE A 714 4.12 38.47 62.37
C ILE A 714 3.60 39.69 63.15
N ALA A 715 4.18 39.98 64.32
CA ALA A 715 3.79 41.14 65.13
C ALA A 715 4.04 42.47 64.38
N ILE A 716 5.19 42.60 63.72
CA ILE A 716 5.51 43.77 62.88
C ILE A 716 4.54 43.85 61.70
N ALA A 717 4.29 42.75 60.98
CA ALA A 717 3.37 42.73 59.86
C ALA A 717 1.95 43.15 60.28
N CYS A 718 1.41 42.58 61.36
CA CYS A 718 0.11 42.96 61.94
C CYS A 718 0.04 44.44 62.27
N PHE A 719 1.04 44.96 63.00
CA PHE A 719 1.06 46.36 63.40
C PHE A 719 1.09 47.29 62.19
N ARG A 720 1.92 46.98 61.20
CA ARG A 720 2.06 47.79 59.98
C ARG A 720 0.82 47.77 59.10
N ILE A 721 0.18 46.61 58.95
CA ILE A 721 -1.07 46.49 58.20
C ILE A 721 -2.18 47.27 58.91
N ALA A 722 -2.30 47.18 60.24
CA ALA A 722 -3.23 47.99 61.01
C ALA A 722 -2.95 49.49 60.89
N GLN A 723 -1.68 49.91 60.97
CA GLN A 723 -1.27 51.31 60.84
C GLN A 723 -1.65 51.87 59.46
N GLU A 724 -1.35 51.14 58.38
CA GLU A 724 -1.68 51.57 57.02
C GLU A 724 -3.19 51.56 56.78
N ALA A 725 -3.90 50.52 57.24
CA ALA A 725 -5.36 50.45 57.16
C ALA A 725 -6.02 51.61 57.92
N LEU A 726 -5.55 51.93 59.13
CA LEU A 726 -6.09 53.03 59.93
C LEU A 726 -5.79 54.40 59.31
N ASN A 727 -4.59 54.60 58.76
CA ASN A 727 -4.25 55.80 58.00
C ASN A 727 -5.16 55.97 56.77
N ASN A 728 -5.47 54.88 56.08
CA ASN A 728 -6.40 54.90 54.96
C ASN A 728 -7.81 55.29 55.42
N VAL A 729 -8.27 54.80 56.58
CA VAL A 729 -9.56 55.22 57.16
C VAL A 729 -9.58 56.72 57.44
N VAL A 730 -8.56 57.25 58.12
CA VAL A 730 -8.47 58.68 58.46
C VAL A 730 -8.41 59.57 57.22
N ARG A 731 -7.67 59.17 56.19
CA ARG A 731 -7.45 59.99 55.00
C ARG A 731 -8.55 59.88 53.95
N HIS A 732 -9.19 58.71 53.84
CA HIS A 732 -10.01 58.38 52.68
C HIS A 732 -11.44 57.96 53.01
N ALA A 733 -11.70 57.34 54.18
CA ALA A 733 -12.99 56.68 54.41
C ALA A 733 -14.14 57.62 54.83
N ARG A 734 -13.84 58.82 55.37
CA ARG A 734 -14.85 59.70 56.01
C ARG A 734 -15.69 58.97 57.07
N ALA A 735 -15.06 58.05 57.79
CA ALA A 735 -15.69 57.22 58.82
C ALA A 735 -16.00 58.02 60.09
N THR A 736 -17.06 57.63 60.80
CA THR A 736 -17.39 58.13 62.14
C THR A 736 -17.02 57.15 63.25
N ALA A 737 -16.85 55.87 62.90
CA ALA A 737 -16.41 54.83 63.81
C ALA A 737 -15.50 53.80 63.12
N VAL A 738 -14.60 53.21 63.90
CA VAL A 738 -13.71 52.12 63.48
C VAL A 738 -13.62 51.06 64.57
N VAL A 739 -13.65 49.79 64.15
CA VAL A 739 -13.51 48.61 65.00
C VAL A 739 -12.24 47.88 64.60
N LEU A 740 -11.31 47.72 65.52
CA LEU A 740 -10.13 46.87 65.36
C LEU A 740 -10.33 45.58 66.16
N GLU A 741 -10.25 44.45 65.49
CA GLU A 741 -10.47 43.15 66.07
C GLU A 741 -9.24 42.25 65.88
N LEU A 742 -8.83 41.58 66.96
CA LEU A 742 -7.75 40.60 66.94
C LEU A 742 -8.23 39.30 67.58
N ARG A 743 -8.31 38.23 66.78
CA ARG A 743 -8.78 36.90 67.22
C ARG A 743 -7.73 35.84 66.90
N LEU A 744 -7.63 34.84 67.78
CA LEU A 744 -6.89 33.61 67.52
C LEU A 744 -7.87 32.45 67.52
N ALA A 745 -7.94 31.71 66.42
CA ALA A 745 -8.75 30.50 66.29
C ALA A 745 -7.96 29.47 65.49
N ASP A 746 -7.95 28.21 65.93
CA ASP A 746 -7.32 27.07 65.24
C ASP A 746 -5.86 27.34 64.80
N GLY A 747 -5.09 28.04 65.65
CA GLY A 747 -3.70 28.40 65.38
C GLY A 747 -3.50 29.49 64.32
N VAL A 748 -4.57 30.16 63.89
CA VAL A 748 -4.53 31.28 62.94
C VAL A 748 -4.86 32.59 63.66
N LEU A 749 -3.92 33.53 63.65
CA LEU A 749 -4.11 34.88 64.14
C LEU A 749 -4.80 35.72 63.06
N ALA A 750 -6.01 36.19 63.32
CA ALA A 750 -6.78 37.04 62.43
C ALA A 750 -6.89 38.46 63.00
N LEU A 751 -6.42 39.44 62.22
CA LEU A 751 -6.57 40.86 62.49
C LEU A 751 -7.56 41.45 61.48
N SER A 752 -8.61 42.12 61.96
CA SER A 752 -9.60 42.79 61.11
C SER A 752 -9.79 44.24 61.56
N LEU A 753 -9.72 45.18 60.62
CA LEU A 753 -10.05 46.59 60.85
C LEU A 753 -11.25 46.94 59.97
N ARG A 754 -12.35 47.36 60.61
CA ARG A 754 -13.60 47.71 59.94
C ARG A 754 -13.99 49.15 60.24
N ASP A 755 -14.28 49.92 59.20
CA ASP A 755 -14.85 51.28 59.31
C ASP A 755 -16.31 51.34 58.85
N ASP A 756 -17.00 52.44 59.17
CA ASP A 756 -18.38 52.74 58.74
C ASP A 756 -18.44 53.81 57.61
N GLY A 757 -17.34 54.03 56.91
CA GLY A 757 -17.17 55.08 55.92
C GLY A 757 -17.81 54.81 54.55
N CYS A 758 -17.33 55.52 53.53
CA CYS A 758 -17.94 55.49 52.19
C CYS A 758 -17.65 54.22 51.37
N GLY A 759 -16.65 53.43 51.78
CA GLY A 759 -16.16 52.29 50.99
C GLY A 759 -15.51 52.70 49.66
N PHE A 760 -14.91 51.74 48.96
CA PHE A 760 -14.26 51.92 47.65
C PHE A 760 -14.28 50.62 46.83
N ASP A 761 -14.06 50.73 45.51
CA ASP A 761 -13.89 49.56 44.65
C ASP A 761 -12.49 48.97 44.87
N ALA A 762 -12.42 47.86 45.61
CA ALA A 762 -11.16 47.20 45.92
C ALA A 762 -10.43 46.70 44.66
N ALA A 763 -11.14 46.15 43.67
CA ALA A 763 -10.52 45.60 42.47
C ALA A 763 -9.91 46.72 41.59
N ALA A 764 -10.65 47.82 41.41
CA ALA A 764 -10.14 48.99 40.70
C ALA A 764 -8.97 49.65 41.46
N ALA A 765 -9.01 49.69 42.79
CA ALA A 765 -7.93 50.24 43.62
C ALA A 765 -6.64 49.42 43.55
N PHE A 766 -6.72 48.08 43.57
CA PHE A 766 -5.55 47.21 43.36
C PHE A 766 -4.97 47.35 41.94
N ALA A 767 -5.83 47.42 40.92
CA ALA A 767 -5.40 47.62 39.53
C ALA A 767 -4.76 49.00 39.31
N HIS A 768 -5.31 50.05 39.94
CA HIS A 768 -4.73 51.39 39.92
C HIS A 768 -3.40 51.42 40.68
N ALA A 769 -3.30 50.75 41.84
CA ALA A 769 -2.07 50.68 42.61
C ALA A 769 -0.92 50.04 41.85
N ALA A 770 -1.19 48.99 41.07
CA ALA A 770 -0.21 48.35 40.19
C ALA A 770 0.29 49.28 39.07
N ARG A 771 -0.53 50.21 38.57
CA ARG A 771 -0.18 51.14 37.47
C ARG A 771 0.38 52.48 37.94
N ALA A 772 -0.15 53.04 39.02
CA ALA A 772 0.16 54.38 39.53
C ALA A 772 1.24 54.38 40.63
N ARG A 773 1.82 53.21 40.96
CA ARG A 773 2.81 53.03 42.04
C ARG A 773 2.31 53.52 43.41
N SER A 774 1.00 53.47 43.68
CA SER A 774 0.48 53.79 45.01
C SER A 774 0.77 52.62 45.96
N LEU A 775 1.73 52.80 46.85
CA LEU A 775 2.36 51.73 47.63
C LEU A 775 1.49 51.17 48.77
N GLY A 776 0.41 51.83 49.19
CA GLY A 776 -0.35 51.46 50.41
C GLY A 776 -0.92 50.04 50.38
N LEU A 777 -1.83 49.74 49.45
CA LEU A 777 -2.50 48.43 49.35
C LEU A 777 -1.54 47.28 48.95
N LEU A 778 -0.64 47.55 47.99
CA LEU A 778 0.37 46.58 47.55
C LEU A 778 1.35 46.22 48.68
N SER A 779 1.81 47.22 49.44
CA SER A 779 2.73 46.98 50.56
C SER A 779 2.06 46.18 51.69
N MET A 780 0.77 46.38 51.96
CA MET A 780 0.03 45.55 52.93
C MET A 780 -0.07 44.09 52.45
N GLN A 781 -0.32 43.86 51.16
CA GLN A 781 -0.42 42.52 50.58
C GLN A 781 0.93 41.79 50.60
N GLU A 782 2.00 42.48 50.20
CA GLU A 782 3.36 41.94 50.23
C GLU A 782 3.81 41.64 51.68
N ARG A 783 3.50 42.52 52.64
CA ARG A 783 3.83 42.29 54.06
C ARG A 783 3.09 41.11 54.66
N ALA A 784 1.82 40.92 54.31
CA ALA A 784 1.07 39.73 54.72
C ALA A 784 1.73 38.47 54.15
N ALA A 785 2.04 38.45 52.86
CA ALA A 785 2.65 37.30 52.19
C ALA A 785 4.04 36.94 52.76
N LEU A 786 4.90 37.95 53.02
CA LEU A 786 6.24 37.73 53.59
C LEU A 786 6.22 37.15 55.00
N ALA A 787 5.21 37.49 55.80
CA ALA A 787 5.01 36.90 57.12
C ALA A 787 4.17 35.60 57.08
N GLY A 788 3.93 35.04 55.90
CA GLY A 788 3.21 33.77 55.71
C GLY A 788 1.69 33.88 55.83
N GLY A 789 1.13 35.09 55.77
CA GLY A 789 -0.28 35.38 55.93
C GLY A 789 -1.02 35.78 54.65
N GLN A 790 -2.33 35.92 54.75
CA GLN A 790 -3.23 36.28 53.64
C GLN A 790 -4.00 37.56 53.97
N LEU A 791 -3.97 38.53 53.05
CA LEU A 791 -4.73 39.77 53.14
C LEU A 791 -6.00 39.69 52.28
N ALA A 792 -7.13 40.08 52.86
CA ALA A 792 -8.39 40.29 52.17
C ALA A 792 -8.90 41.70 52.46
N VAL A 793 -9.27 42.44 51.41
CA VAL A 793 -9.89 43.76 51.53
C VAL A 793 -11.32 43.66 51.01
N LEU A 794 -12.28 43.84 51.89
CA LEU A 794 -13.70 43.79 51.60
C LEU A 794 -14.23 45.22 51.61
N SER A 795 -14.49 45.78 50.43
CA SER A 795 -15.11 47.09 50.29
C SER A 795 -15.94 47.15 49.02
N ALA A 796 -17.09 47.84 49.09
CA ALA A 796 -17.95 48.04 47.94
C ALA A 796 -18.57 49.45 48.02
N PRO A 797 -18.36 50.31 47.01
CA PRO A 797 -18.83 51.69 47.05
C PRO A 797 -20.37 51.80 46.97
N GLU A 798 -21.02 50.80 46.37
CA GLU A 798 -22.46 50.79 46.11
C GLU A 798 -23.32 50.60 47.38
N ARG A 799 -22.74 50.06 48.45
CA ARG A 799 -23.50 49.70 49.66
C ARG A 799 -23.37 50.72 50.81
N ARG A 800 -22.41 51.66 50.75
CA ARG A 800 -22.07 52.61 51.84
C ARG A 800 -21.95 51.96 53.23
N VAL A 801 -21.32 50.78 53.32
CA VAL A 801 -21.17 50.00 54.56
C VAL A 801 -19.69 50.02 55.05
N GLY A 802 -18.90 51.02 54.65
CA GLY A 802 -17.49 51.12 54.99
C GLY A 802 -16.57 50.10 54.31
N SER A 803 -15.37 49.92 54.85
CA SER A 803 -14.40 48.92 54.39
C SER A 803 -13.95 48.02 55.53
N GLU A 804 -13.57 46.79 55.21
CA GLU A 804 -12.92 45.86 56.12
C GLU A 804 -11.59 45.38 55.52
N VAL A 805 -10.50 45.62 56.23
CA VAL A 805 -9.19 45.04 55.94
C VAL A 805 -8.96 43.89 56.91
N ARG A 806 -8.85 42.67 56.38
CA ARG A 806 -8.65 41.45 57.16
C ARG A 806 -7.34 40.78 56.76
N VAL A 807 -6.52 40.42 57.73
CA VAL A 807 -5.32 39.62 57.51
C VAL A 807 -5.27 38.43 58.44
N THR A 808 -4.86 37.27 57.93
CA THR A 808 -4.72 36.02 58.69
C THR A 808 -3.28 35.52 58.64
N PHE A 809 -2.74 35.06 59.77
CA PHE A 809 -1.39 34.51 59.88
C PHE A 809 -1.41 33.16 60.61
N PRO A 810 -0.82 32.10 60.04
CA PRO A 810 -0.62 30.86 60.78
C PRO A 810 0.47 31.04 61.84
N LEU A 811 0.19 30.68 63.10
CA LEU A 811 1.17 30.72 64.18
C LEU A 811 1.89 29.36 64.28
N PRO A 812 3.23 29.31 64.20
CA PRO A 812 3.98 28.08 64.44
C PRO A 812 3.82 27.64 65.90
N GLY A 813 3.17 26.50 66.14
CA GLY A 813 3.07 25.88 67.47
C GLY A 813 1.68 25.85 68.13
N ALA A 814 0.60 26.15 67.40
CA ALA A 814 -0.78 26.05 67.90
C ALA A 814 -1.55 24.83 67.35
N MET A 815 -0.85 23.73 67.02
CA MET A 815 -1.47 22.40 66.99
C MET A 815 -1.15 21.71 68.31
N SER A 816 -2.12 21.74 69.23
CA SER A 816 -2.24 20.79 70.33
C SER A 816 -3.49 19.96 70.11
#